data_AF-A0A9W6U5P3-F1
#
_entry.id   AF-A0A9W6U5P3-F1
#
_cell.length_a   1.000
_cell.length_b   1.000
_cell.length_c   1.000
_cell.angle_alpha   90.00
_cell.angle_beta   90.00
_cell.angle_gamma   90.00
#
_symmetry.space_group_name_H-M   'P 1'
#
loop_
_entity.id
_entity.type
_entity.pdbx_description
1 polymer ?
#
loop_
_entity_poly.entity_id
_entity_poly.type
_entity_poly.pdbx_seq_one_letter_code
_entity_poly.pdbx_strand_id
1 'polypeptide(L)'
;MSDEPIKENRSETEAEQDEAEPQVREASASLHARVEQLEQTVAELDDTAQAFKLLAEKQAAEINAKEILLARKTEYVDELLEQIKVLTSKLEAKTVETQVLESRILKVTAQADELREQVKKDEEDFAMVCAALDAREQTLVKKNQELTAATEAEKQLRKELDRHQGTIRRLEKNVEDLQPEKMDACLSPRSFHENQLIRLRDDAIEAKTREVWLLSGQNDQLRVQLDELEAALEQLQRNVISKENDLVRRQRKIDRLEAEIDALQVSRSQAEGREKAMEIATTQNEKLLQALEAQERTAEELRARLEDSERECDQLRSSHRDHIARSAESEVEVLHRTRQAEEKASAVNALQEKLRRERKLLQDELSSSQLNYQMEIEKVQSELVMRRNKQYDLTLKLQDVEARLHEAVDRRENAEEQLLAAQSRMQELERVLRDSLEWKKQLEMDISSHKESAAESTEKQAKLLAETTREVAVLQKQLQEMNAGLTRKLAQEKQQGLRHRETKHLLSTQEALTIEQKERIHRLVRDVNRESQARAAAELEKTLLKEQLETLRQQTESAIRECLEQKLQVQHKRQQLAEKLTELTAEFHTVQSAKSKLVCKFAEAFTKATSYAETVVWPVSDCLDMRECWLVDDDLRPLLKMLDAVGAGKLRRVDFRYNRITGEGMGHLVIFLKKLLLSLANVDSNRASGISEVDLRQNCISLDGIRAVAKGLETLISGQNSNNRTVANTLKSVAVTEDGRIEVFAAGIGSRNFAQDSTTFTDPVLVVDISANIDAHWLVVESRRFQAQYRRSTDGPSVGNNNHSYVGAAQLLSDVLFSRDKSLQEIYGLDLVSAFMGNEKPGLASSLRGSVAGTFRRKSASTDSPARVVPASPRAQLSLSSEAASALFVPAKRAGSASPRTGLQDREVADQLPAVGGPVKDSNSAARLSTSVSLPRLSG
;
A
#
# COMPACT_ATOMS: atom_id res chain seq x y z
N MET A 1 -18.75 -4.93 -70.90
CA MET A 1 -19.93 -4.14 -71.29
C MET A 1 -19.39 -2.97 -72.09
N SER A 2 -19.60 -2.86 -73.40
CA SER A 2 -20.47 -3.72 -74.23
C SER A 2 -20.00 -3.81 -75.70
N ASP A 3 -20.64 -4.72 -76.44
CA ASP A 3 -20.95 -4.68 -77.88
C ASP A 3 -19.82 -4.67 -78.94
N GLU A 4 -19.59 -5.86 -79.52
CA GLU A 4 -19.53 -6.06 -80.98
C GLU A 4 -20.96 -5.98 -81.58
N PRO A 5 -21.16 -5.92 -82.91
CA PRO A 5 -20.22 -5.61 -84.01
C PRO A 5 -20.83 -4.57 -85.00
N ILE A 6 -20.18 -4.36 -86.15
CA ILE A 6 -20.81 -4.50 -87.48
C ILE A 6 -19.69 -4.64 -88.54
N LYS A 7 -19.88 -5.57 -89.48
CA LYS A 7 -19.18 -5.60 -90.77
C LYS A 7 -20.23 -5.39 -91.84
N GLU A 8 -19.93 -4.58 -92.85
CA GLU A 8 -20.72 -4.57 -94.09
C GLU A 8 -19.77 -4.59 -95.29
N ASN A 9 -20.02 -5.53 -96.21
CA ASN A 9 -19.26 -5.66 -97.44
C ASN A 9 -19.90 -4.79 -98.52
N ARG A 10 -19.09 -4.16 -99.39
CA ARG A 10 -19.52 -3.97 -100.78
C ARG A 10 -18.35 -4.06 -101.76
N SER A 11 -18.54 -4.91 -102.76
CA SER A 11 -17.68 -5.11 -103.92
C SER A 11 -18.06 -4.15 -105.05
N GLU A 12 -17.22 -4.12 -106.11
CA GLU A 12 -17.56 -4.20 -107.55
C GLU A 12 -18.94 -3.64 -108.01
N THR A 13 -19.07 -2.83 -109.06
CA THR A 13 -18.14 -2.30 -110.11
C THR A 13 -18.76 -0.98 -110.65
N GLU A 14 -18.13 -0.16 -111.48
CA GLU A 14 -18.04 -0.28 -112.96
C GLU A 14 -17.12 0.83 -113.53
N ALA A 15 -16.84 0.76 -114.84
CA ALA A 15 -15.93 1.66 -115.55
C ALA A 15 -16.69 2.66 -116.47
N GLU A 16 -15.94 3.38 -117.31
CA GLU A 16 -16.40 4.27 -118.39
C GLU A 16 -17.11 5.56 -117.97
N GLN A 17 -16.33 6.64 -117.82
CA GLN A 17 -16.31 7.68 -118.86
C GLN A 17 -15.04 8.54 -118.79
N ASP A 18 -14.44 8.80 -119.96
CA ASP A 18 -13.31 9.71 -120.15
C ASP A 18 -13.78 11.16 -120.37
N GLU A 19 -12.83 12.09 -120.37
CA GLU A 19 -12.99 13.51 -120.76
C GLU A 19 -13.94 14.41 -119.91
N ALA A 20 -13.52 14.75 -118.68
CA ALA A 20 -13.81 16.08 -118.11
C ALA A 20 -12.74 16.56 -117.10
N GLU A 21 -12.36 17.83 -117.22
CA GLU A 21 -11.81 18.74 -116.20
C GLU A 21 -10.74 18.23 -115.20
N PRO A 22 -9.43 18.48 -115.44
CA PRO A 22 -8.42 18.34 -114.38
C PRO A 22 -8.63 19.28 -113.19
N GLN A 23 -9.36 20.39 -113.38
CA GLN A 23 -9.60 21.41 -112.35
C GLN A 23 -10.42 20.90 -111.16
N VAL A 24 -11.34 19.94 -111.35
CA VAL A 24 -12.12 19.37 -110.24
C VAL A 24 -11.23 18.51 -109.32
N ARG A 25 -10.24 17.80 -109.88
CA ARG A 25 -9.26 17.03 -109.10
C ARG A 25 -8.24 17.93 -108.38
N GLU A 26 -7.86 19.04 -108.99
CA GLU A 26 -6.98 20.03 -108.37
C GLU A 26 -7.70 20.80 -107.25
N ALA A 27 -8.96 21.16 -107.45
CA ALA A 27 -9.81 21.77 -106.43
C ALA A 27 -10.06 20.81 -105.25
N SER A 28 -10.41 19.53 -105.50
CA SER A 28 -10.61 18.56 -104.42
C SER A 28 -9.30 18.26 -103.67
N ALA A 29 -8.16 18.14 -104.37
CA ALA A 29 -6.85 18.03 -103.73
C ALA A 29 -6.53 19.23 -102.84
N SER A 30 -6.85 20.46 -103.27
CA SER A 30 -6.66 21.67 -102.46
C SER A 30 -7.56 21.70 -101.21
N LEU A 31 -8.78 21.17 -101.31
CA LEU A 31 -9.69 21.03 -100.18
C LEU A 31 -9.23 19.94 -99.22
N HIS A 32 -8.77 18.78 -99.71
CA HIS A 32 -8.19 17.73 -98.88
C HIS A 32 -6.95 18.22 -98.13
N ALA A 33 -5.99 18.87 -98.81
CA ALA A 33 -4.82 19.47 -98.16
C ALA A 33 -5.19 20.55 -97.12
N ARG A 34 -6.32 21.26 -97.30
CA ARG A 34 -6.84 22.22 -96.32
C ARG A 34 -7.55 21.55 -95.15
N VAL A 35 -8.21 20.41 -95.35
CA VAL A 35 -8.77 19.57 -94.29
C VAL A 35 -7.64 18.95 -93.47
N GLU A 36 -6.62 18.35 -94.10
CA GLU A 36 -5.42 17.81 -93.43
C GLU A 36 -4.71 18.87 -92.57
N GLN A 37 -4.58 20.12 -93.07
CA GLN A 37 -4.07 21.23 -92.25
C GLN A 37 -4.96 21.55 -91.04
N LEU A 38 -6.28 21.53 -91.20
CA LEU A 38 -7.20 21.79 -90.10
C LEU A 38 -7.17 20.65 -89.07
N GLU A 39 -7.13 19.40 -89.51
CA GLU A 39 -6.97 18.22 -88.66
C GLU A 39 -5.63 18.25 -87.90
N GLN A 40 -4.53 18.67 -88.54
CA GLN A 40 -3.26 18.92 -87.84
C GLN A 40 -3.40 20.02 -86.78
N THR A 41 -4.02 21.17 -87.08
CA THR A 41 -4.22 22.22 -86.07
C THR A 41 -5.18 21.81 -84.95
N VAL A 42 -6.15 20.92 -85.21
CA VAL A 42 -7.02 20.34 -84.18
C VAL A 42 -6.24 19.38 -83.29
N ALA A 43 -5.38 18.53 -83.87
CA ALA A 43 -4.50 17.65 -83.09
C ALA A 43 -3.51 18.44 -82.22
N GLU A 44 -2.90 19.52 -82.73
CA GLU A 44 -2.06 20.42 -81.94
C GLU A 44 -2.84 21.13 -80.82
N LEU A 45 -4.11 21.47 -81.05
CA LEU A 45 -5.00 22.06 -80.03
C LEU A 45 -5.44 21.03 -78.98
N ASP A 46 -5.69 19.77 -79.36
CA ASP A 46 -6.02 18.69 -78.42
C ASP A 46 -4.79 18.26 -77.60
N ASP A 47 -3.59 18.21 -78.20
CA ASP A 47 -2.34 17.95 -77.49
C ASP A 47 -2.01 19.07 -76.51
N THR A 48 -2.19 20.34 -76.89
CA THR A 48 -2.00 21.47 -75.97
C THR A 48 -3.09 21.53 -74.90
N ALA A 49 -4.34 21.19 -75.20
CA ALA A 49 -5.41 21.06 -74.20
C ALA A 49 -5.12 19.92 -73.20
N GLN A 50 -4.61 18.78 -73.65
CA GLN A 50 -4.14 17.69 -72.79
C GLN A 50 -2.94 18.13 -71.93
N ALA A 51 -1.98 18.87 -72.49
CA ALA A 51 -0.86 19.42 -71.74
C ALA A 51 -1.31 20.42 -70.67
N PHE A 52 -2.27 21.31 -70.96
CA PHE A 52 -2.88 22.20 -69.97
C PHE A 52 -3.65 21.43 -68.89
N LYS A 53 -4.38 20.37 -69.25
CA LYS A 53 -5.08 19.51 -68.31
C LYS A 53 -4.10 18.82 -67.34
N LEU A 54 -3.04 18.20 -67.85
CA LEU A 54 -1.98 17.58 -67.04
C LEU A 54 -1.26 18.61 -66.14
N LEU A 55 -1.07 19.84 -66.62
CA LEU A 55 -0.49 20.92 -65.84
C LEU A 55 -1.42 21.41 -64.73
N ALA A 56 -2.73 21.48 -64.98
CA ALA A 56 -3.75 21.79 -63.97
C ALA A 56 -3.88 20.67 -62.93
N GLU A 57 -3.88 19.40 -63.34
CA GLU A 57 -3.88 18.24 -62.44
C GLU A 57 -2.63 18.21 -61.55
N LYS A 58 -1.45 18.52 -62.12
CA LYS A 58 -0.20 18.69 -61.37
C LYS A 58 -0.28 19.85 -60.37
N GLN A 59 -0.84 21.00 -60.76
CA GLN A 59 -1.02 22.14 -59.86
C GLN A 59 -2.01 21.82 -58.72
N ALA A 60 -3.11 21.14 -59.00
CA ALA A 60 -4.06 20.69 -57.99
C ALA A 60 -3.41 19.70 -57.00
N ALA A 61 -2.59 18.76 -57.48
CA ALA A 61 -1.82 17.86 -56.62
C ALA A 61 -0.78 18.61 -55.76
N GLU A 62 -0.11 19.63 -56.32
CA GLU A 62 0.85 20.46 -55.58
C GLU A 62 0.18 21.36 -54.53
N ILE A 63 -1.03 21.86 -54.80
CA ILE A 63 -1.86 22.60 -53.84
C ILE A 63 -2.28 21.68 -52.69
N ASN A 64 -2.88 20.52 -52.98
CA ASN A 64 -3.29 19.54 -51.98
C ASN A 64 -2.11 19.09 -51.11
N ALA A 65 -0.93 18.83 -51.70
CA ALA A 65 0.29 18.51 -50.95
C ALA A 65 0.74 19.64 -50.01
N LYS A 66 0.54 20.91 -50.38
CA LYS A 66 0.80 22.08 -49.53
C LYS A 66 -0.26 22.28 -48.46
N GLU A 67 -1.52 21.98 -48.74
CA GLU A 67 -2.64 22.01 -47.77
C GLU A 67 -2.44 20.96 -46.68
N ILE A 68 -2.09 19.71 -47.03
CA ILE A 68 -1.72 18.65 -46.08
C ILE A 68 -0.50 19.06 -45.23
N LEU A 69 0.49 19.72 -45.84
CA LEU A 69 1.68 20.20 -45.12
C LEU A 69 1.39 21.42 -44.22
N LEU A 70 0.41 22.25 -44.58
CA LEU A 70 -0.12 23.31 -43.72
C LEU A 70 -0.90 22.74 -42.54
N ALA A 71 -1.81 21.79 -42.78
CA ALA A 71 -2.59 21.12 -41.73
C ALA A 71 -1.68 20.51 -40.65
N ARG A 72 -0.65 19.75 -41.06
CA ARG A 72 0.37 19.20 -40.14
C ARG A 72 1.18 20.25 -39.39
N LYS A 73 1.35 21.44 -39.97
CA LYS A 73 2.02 22.56 -39.29
C LYS A 73 1.10 23.29 -38.32
N THR A 74 -0.20 23.39 -38.60
CA THR A 74 -1.18 23.91 -37.62
C THR A 74 -1.35 22.93 -36.46
N GLU A 75 -1.48 21.62 -36.73
CA GLU A 75 -1.50 20.56 -35.71
C GLU A 75 -0.29 20.67 -34.77
N TYR A 76 0.93 20.78 -35.32
CA TYR A 76 2.15 20.95 -34.51
C TYR A 76 2.22 22.29 -33.76
N VAL A 77 1.65 23.37 -34.30
CA VAL A 77 1.54 24.66 -33.58
C VAL A 77 0.54 24.55 -32.43
N ASP A 78 -0.57 23.84 -32.61
CA ASP A 78 -1.57 23.61 -31.56
C ASP A 78 -1.02 22.70 -30.46
N GLU A 79 -0.24 21.65 -30.80
CA GLU A 79 0.54 20.85 -29.84
C GLU A 79 1.50 21.71 -29.01
N LEU A 80 2.24 22.63 -29.64
CA LEU A 80 3.15 23.55 -28.96
C LEU A 80 2.39 24.56 -28.08
N LEU A 81 1.25 25.07 -28.53
CA LEU A 81 0.40 25.96 -27.74
C LEU A 81 -0.18 25.24 -26.52
N GLU A 82 -0.57 23.97 -26.63
CA GLU A 82 -1.04 23.17 -25.49
C GLU A 82 0.11 22.86 -24.51
N GLN A 83 1.31 22.53 -25.02
CA GLN A 83 2.51 22.42 -24.18
C GLN A 83 2.81 23.73 -23.42
N ILE A 84 2.65 24.89 -24.07
CA ILE A 84 2.81 26.21 -23.43
C ILE A 84 1.74 26.43 -22.34
N LYS A 85 0.47 26.08 -22.56
CA LYS A 85 -0.58 26.14 -21.52
C LYS A 85 -0.22 25.25 -20.32
N VAL A 86 0.18 24.00 -20.57
CA VAL A 86 0.56 23.02 -19.54
C VAL A 86 1.82 23.46 -18.76
N LEU A 87 2.76 24.14 -19.40
CA LEU A 87 3.91 24.75 -18.71
C LEU A 87 3.52 26.00 -17.92
N THR A 88 2.58 26.80 -18.43
CA THR A 88 2.08 28.02 -17.75
C THR A 88 1.33 27.65 -16.47
N SER A 89 0.40 26.69 -16.50
CA SER A 89 -0.33 26.25 -15.31
C SER A 89 0.57 25.58 -14.26
N LYS A 90 1.62 24.86 -14.70
CA LYS A 90 2.68 24.34 -13.81
C LYS A 90 3.48 25.47 -13.15
N LEU A 91 3.77 26.55 -13.88
CA LEU A 91 4.47 27.71 -13.36
C LEU A 91 3.59 28.47 -12.36
N GLU A 92 2.32 28.71 -12.69
CA GLU A 92 1.33 29.32 -11.79
C GLU A 92 1.20 28.53 -10.48
N ALA A 93 1.03 27.20 -10.56
CA ALA A 93 0.99 26.32 -9.39
C ALA A 93 2.27 26.46 -8.53
N LYS A 94 3.45 26.53 -9.16
CA LYS A 94 4.73 26.75 -8.44
C LYS A 94 4.85 28.14 -7.84
N THR A 95 4.27 29.19 -8.44
CA THR A 95 4.22 30.52 -7.80
C THR A 95 3.32 30.54 -6.57
N VAL A 96 2.17 29.84 -6.60
CA VAL A 96 1.28 29.69 -5.43
C VAL A 96 1.97 28.89 -4.31
N GLU A 97 2.62 27.78 -4.64
CA GLU A 97 3.43 26.99 -3.70
C GLU A 97 4.54 27.84 -3.05
N THR A 98 5.21 28.68 -3.84
CA THR A 98 6.25 29.60 -3.35
C THR A 98 5.67 30.64 -2.40
N GLN A 99 4.55 31.29 -2.74
CA GLN A 99 3.86 32.26 -1.87
C GLN A 99 3.39 31.62 -0.56
N VAL A 100 2.92 30.36 -0.59
CA VAL A 100 2.56 29.61 0.62
C VAL A 100 3.80 29.38 1.49
N LEU A 101 4.93 28.98 0.91
CA LEU A 101 6.20 28.81 1.62
C LEU A 101 6.74 30.13 2.21
N GLU A 102 6.69 31.24 1.46
CA GLU A 102 7.03 32.58 1.95
C GLU A 102 6.15 32.99 3.14
N SER A 103 4.83 32.77 3.05
CA SER A 103 3.90 33.05 4.15
C SER A 103 4.17 32.19 5.40
N ARG A 104 4.70 30.97 5.22
CA ARG A 104 5.12 30.08 6.30
C ARG A 104 6.44 30.53 6.92
N ILE A 105 7.41 30.95 6.09
CA ILE A 105 8.69 31.51 6.55
C ILE A 105 8.43 32.74 7.42
N LEU A 106 7.63 33.70 6.94
CA LEU A 106 7.31 34.93 7.70
C LEU A 106 6.67 34.64 9.07
N LYS A 107 5.78 33.63 9.15
CA LYS A 107 5.19 33.18 10.42
C LYS A 107 6.24 32.58 11.36
N VAL A 108 7.13 31.73 10.85
CA VAL A 108 8.21 31.12 11.64
C VAL A 108 9.24 32.17 12.09
N THR A 109 9.55 33.18 11.27
CA THR A 109 10.40 34.31 11.67
C THR A 109 9.76 35.10 12.80
N ALA A 110 8.47 35.47 12.69
CA ALA A 110 7.76 36.17 13.75
C ALA A 110 7.73 35.38 15.08
N GLN A 111 7.50 34.06 15.02
CA GLN A 111 7.57 33.18 16.19
C GLN A 111 8.99 33.09 16.78
N ALA A 112 10.03 33.06 15.93
CA ALA A 112 11.42 33.05 16.39
C ALA A 112 11.81 34.38 17.07
N ASP A 113 11.29 35.52 16.60
CA ASP A 113 11.53 36.83 17.20
C ASP A 113 10.74 37.04 18.49
N GLU A 114 9.51 36.53 18.59
CA GLU A 114 8.74 36.47 19.84
C GLU A 114 9.46 35.62 20.90
N LEU A 115 9.97 34.44 20.51
CA LEU A 115 10.78 33.59 21.40
C LEU A 115 12.11 34.24 21.81
N ARG A 116 12.75 35.04 20.94
CA ARG A 116 13.98 35.78 21.26
C ARG A 116 13.74 36.86 22.33
N GLU A 117 12.68 37.65 22.18
CA GLU A 117 12.33 38.67 23.17
C GLU A 117 11.86 38.06 24.49
N GLN A 118 11.18 36.89 24.46
CA GLN A 118 10.87 36.15 25.69
C GLN A 118 12.15 35.62 26.38
N VAL A 119 13.08 34.99 25.66
CA VAL A 119 14.37 34.53 26.24
C VAL A 119 15.17 35.69 26.82
N LYS A 120 15.26 36.82 26.11
CA LYS A 120 15.93 38.04 26.59
C LYS A 120 15.27 38.59 27.87
N LYS A 121 13.94 38.54 27.97
CA LYS A 121 13.24 38.89 29.20
C LYS A 121 13.52 37.90 30.34
N ASP A 122 13.57 36.60 30.05
CA ASP A 122 13.91 35.58 31.06
C ASP A 122 15.37 35.73 31.54
N GLU A 123 16.30 36.18 30.68
CA GLU A 123 17.66 36.58 31.05
C GLU A 123 17.68 37.83 31.96
N GLU A 124 16.87 38.86 31.67
CA GLU A 124 16.71 40.05 32.51
C GLU A 124 16.10 39.73 33.88
N ASP A 125 15.03 38.90 33.92
CA ASP A 125 14.41 38.42 35.16
C ASP A 125 15.37 37.52 35.98
N PHE A 126 16.17 36.66 35.33
CA PHE A 126 17.20 35.86 36.00
C PHE A 126 18.31 36.73 36.60
N ALA A 127 18.78 37.76 35.89
CA ALA A 127 19.77 38.70 36.40
C ALA A 127 19.27 39.46 37.64
N MET A 128 17.98 39.83 37.68
CA MET A 128 17.36 40.41 38.88
C MET A 128 17.32 39.42 40.06
N VAL A 129 17.05 38.13 39.81
CA VAL A 129 17.08 37.10 40.85
C VAL A 129 18.49 36.90 41.41
N CYS A 130 19.53 36.87 40.55
CA CYS A 130 20.93 36.81 41.00
C CYS A 130 21.28 38.01 41.89
N ALA A 131 20.98 39.24 41.45
CA ALA A 131 21.26 40.45 42.24
C ALA A 131 20.52 40.46 43.60
N ALA A 132 19.30 39.91 43.65
CA ALA A 132 18.55 39.76 44.90
C ALA A 132 19.14 38.69 45.84
N LEU A 133 19.73 37.62 45.29
CA LEU A 133 20.45 36.60 46.07
C LEU A 133 21.77 37.16 46.62
N ASP A 134 22.56 37.87 45.81
CA ASP A 134 23.81 38.52 46.24
C ASP A 134 23.55 39.54 47.36
N ALA A 135 22.51 40.36 47.21
CA ALA A 135 22.08 41.31 48.24
C ALA A 135 21.67 40.59 49.54
N ARG A 136 20.96 39.45 49.43
CA ARG A 136 20.58 38.62 50.59
C ARG A 136 21.81 38.02 51.26
N GLU A 137 22.77 37.48 50.52
CA GLU A 137 24.02 36.94 51.08
C GLU A 137 24.81 38.03 51.81
N GLN A 138 24.94 39.23 51.24
CA GLN A 138 25.56 40.37 51.93
C GLN A 138 24.86 40.72 53.26
N THR A 139 23.52 40.60 53.36
CA THR A 139 22.84 40.80 54.66
C THR A 139 23.10 39.67 55.66
N LEU A 140 23.29 38.43 55.20
CA LEU A 140 23.65 37.29 56.06
C LEU A 140 25.09 37.41 56.56
N VAL A 141 26.03 37.83 55.71
CA VAL A 141 27.43 38.12 56.09
C VAL A 141 27.48 39.22 57.15
N LYS A 142 26.74 40.32 56.98
CA LYS A 142 26.65 41.40 57.99
C LYS A 142 26.07 40.89 59.31
N LYS A 143 24.97 40.12 59.29
CA LYS A 143 24.38 39.54 60.51
C LYS A 143 25.30 38.53 61.20
N ASN A 144 26.10 37.77 60.46
CA ASN A 144 27.12 36.90 61.04
C ASN A 144 28.24 37.71 61.71
N GLN A 145 28.67 38.83 61.12
CA GLN A 145 29.63 39.75 61.73
C GLN A 145 29.06 40.39 63.02
N GLU A 146 27.83 40.90 62.98
CA GLU A 146 27.10 41.40 64.16
C GLU A 146 27.00 40.34 65.26
N LEU A 147 26.66 39.09 64.91
CA LEU A 147 26.61 37.97 65.84
C LEU A 147 27.98 37.65 66.45
N THR A 148 29.06 37.63 65.66
CA THR A 148 30.41 37.40 66.21
C THR A 148 30.79 38.49 67.22
N ALA A 149 30.58 39.76 66.90
CA ALA A 149 30.82 40.89 67.82
C ALA A 149 29.99 40.78 69.10
N ALA A 150 28.71 40.39 69.00
CA ALA A 150 27.86 40.15 70.17
C ALA A 150 28.40 39.01 71.07
N THR A 151 28.89 37.90 70.50
CA THR A 151 29.51 36.83 71.31
C THR A 151 30.83 37.25 71.94
N GLU A 152 31.54 38.24 71.37
CA GLU A 152 32.76 38.78 71.97
C GLU A 152 32.46 39.73 73.14
N ALA A 153 31.44 40.60 72.99
CA ALA A 153 30.92 41.41 74.08
C ALA A 153 30.40 40.54 75.24
N GLU A 154 29.68 39.45 74.95
CA GLU A 154 29.22 38.49 75.97
C GLU A 154 30.41 37.84 76.73
N LYS A 155 31.48 37.48 76.02
CA LYS A 155 32.72 36.95 76.62
C LYS A 155 33.48 38.00 77.46
N GLN A 156 33.32 39.29 77.19
CA GLN A 156 33.88 40.37 78.00
C GLN A 156 33.06 40.56 79.28
N LEU A 157 31.74 40.70 79.16
CA LEU A 157 30.81 40.85 80.30
C LEU A 157 30.89 39.67 81.29
N ARG A 158 31.03 38.43 80.81
CA ARG A 158 31.27 37.27 81.69
C ARG A 158 32.52 37.44 82.55
N LYS A 159 33.65 37.86 81.95
CA LYS A 159 34.92 38.10 82.67
C LYS A 159 34.83 39.25 83.66
N GLU A 160 33.94 40.21 83.45
CA GLU A 160 33.68 41.29 84.40
C GLU A 160 32.81 40.83 85.57
N LEU A 161 31.76 40.05 85.28
CA LEU A 161 30.92 39.41 86.29
C LEU A 161 31.75 38.53 87.24
N ASP A 162 32.69 37.74 86.71
CA ASP A 162 33.64 36.94 87.51
C ASP A 162 34.50 37.82 88.46
N ARG A 163 35.00 38.97 87.97
CA ARG A 163 35.77 39.93 88.80
C ARG A 163 34.91 40.56 89.89
N HIS A 164 33.65 40.89 89.59
CA HIS A 164 32.72 41.44 90.57
C HIS A 164 32.37 40.41 91.65
N GLN A 165 32.06 39.15 91.29
CA GLN A 165 31.89 38.06 92.28
C GLN A 165 33.14 37.90 93.16
N GLY A 166 34.33 37.88 92.54
CA GLY A 166 35.60 37.81 93.24
C GLY A 166 35.93 39.04 94.11
N THR A 167 35.16 40.12 94.01
CA THR A 167 35.29 41.34 94.83
C THR A 167 34.24 41.38 95.94
N ILE A 168 33.00 40.97 95.66
CA ILE A 168 31.92 40.79 96.64
C ILE A 168 32.39 39.85 97.77
N ARG A 169 32.95 38.68 97.44
CA ARG A 169 33.50 37.72 98.43
C ARG A 169 34.62 38.25 99.33
N ARG A 170 35.30 39.34 98.92
CA ARG A 170 36.29 40.04 99.76
C ARG A 170 35.64 41.07 100.69
N LEU A 171 34.57 41.72 100.24
CA LEU A 171 33.80 42.67 101.05
C LEU A 171 32.95 41.95 102.11
N GLU A 172 32.32 40.83 101.75
CA GLU A 172 31.55 39.99 102.67
C GLU A 172 32.41 39.56 103.87
N LYS A 173 33.59 38.99 103.61
CA LYS A 173 34.54 38.61 104.67
C LYS A 173 34.95 39.80 105.55
N ASN A 174 35.29 40.94 104.94
CA ASN A 174 35.67 42.13 105.69
C ASN A 174 34.54 42.68 106.59
N VAL A 175 33.28 42.33 106.34
CA VAL A 175 32.13 42.70 107.19
C VAL A 175 31.94 41.72 108.35
N GLU A 176 32.28 40.43 108.17
CA GLU A 176 32.35 39.46 109.27
C GLU A 176 33.44 39.83 110.29
N ASP A 177 34.61 40.29 109.81
CA ASP A 177 35.78 40.64 110.64
C ASP A 177 35.59 41.92 111.52
N LEU A 178 34.45 42.62 111.47
CA LEU A 178 34.31 44.01 111.99
C LEU A 178 33.14 44.30 112.97
N GLN A 179 32.56 43.30 113.64
CA GLN A 179 31.46 43.53 114.62
C GLN A 179 31.91 43.58 116.10
N PRO A 180 31.71 44.72 116.80
CA PRO A 180 31.71 44.79 118.27
C PRO A 180 30.30 44.87 118.87
N GLU A 181 30.06 44.16 119.97
CA GLU A 181 28.79 44.16 120.71
C GLU A 181 28.48 45.50 121.40
N LYS A 182 27.20 45.74 121.70
CA LYS A 182 26.73 46.90 122.49
C LYS A 182 25.69 46.44 123.52
N MET A 183 25.73 47.01 124.73
CA MET A 183 24.71 46.82 125.77
C MET A 183 24.11 48.15 126.21
N ASP A 184 22.84 48.11 126.63
CA ASP A 184 22.05 49.25 127.11
C ASP A 184 22.27 49.56 128.61
N ALA A 185 21.84 50.76 129.03
CA ALA A 185 21.70 51.17 130.42
C ALA A 185 20.50 52.13 130.62
N CYS A 186 19.86 52.13 131.80
CA CYS A 186 18.49 52.67 132.00
C CYS A 186 18.32 53.58 133.26
N LEU A 187 17.34 54.50 133.20
CA LEU A 187 16.82 55.38 134.30
C LEU A 187 17.78 56.54 134.76
N SER A 188 17.39 57.53 135.58
CA SER A 188 16.18 57.77 136.42
C SER A 188 15.92 59.28 136.68
N PRO A 189 14.67 59.80 136.74
CA PRO A 189 14.38 61.21 136.42
C PRO A 189 14.37 62.23 137.58
N ARG A 190 14.38 63.52 137.18
CA ARG A 190 14.09 64.77 137.95
C ARG A 190 15.20 65.35 138.85
N SER A 191 16.34 65.66 138.23
CA SER A 191 17.35 66.66 138.66
C SER A 191 17.94 67.38 137.43
N PHE A 192 19.18 67.90 137.43
CA PHE A 192 19.84 68.41 136.20
C PHE A 192 19.83 67.38 135.06
N HIS A 193 19.96 66.09 135.42
CA HIS A 193 19.82 64.94 134.53
C HIS A 193 18.47 64.90 133.79
N GLU A 194 17.41 65.53 134.31
CA GLU A 194 16.13 65.63 133.63
C GLU A 194 16.13 66.61 132.47
N ASN A 195 16.71 67.81 132.62
CA ASN A 195 16.86 68.73 131.49
C ASN A 195 17.78 68.13 130.42
N GLN A 196 18.72 67.26 130.82
CA GLN A 196 19.50 66.46 129.89
C GLN A 196 18.69 65.32 129.25
N LEU A 197 17.79 64.66 129.98
CA LEU A 197 16.86 63.65 129.44
C LEU A 197 15.78 64.25 128.53
N ILE A 198 15.31 65.47 128.81
CA ILE A 198 14.41 66.23 127.93
C ILE A 198 15.17 66.59 126.65
N ARG A 199 16.39 67.13 126.74
CA ARG A 199 17.23 67.34 125.55
C ARG A 199 17.47 66.05 124.78
N LEU A 200 17.92 64.96 125.41
CA LEU A 200 18.15 63.69 124.73
C LEU A 200 16.85 63.07 124.16
N ARG A 201 15.70 63.32 124.78
CA ARG A 201 14.39 62.95 124.24
C ARG A 201 14.03 63.81 123.04
N ASP A 202 14.25 65.11 123.09
CA ASP A 202 13.93 66.05 122.02
C ASP A 202 14.90 65.85 120.84
N ASP A 203 16.19 65.60 121.10
CA ASP A 203 17.22 65.17 120.14
C ASP A 203 16.82 63.82 119.49
N ALA A 204 16.29 62.87 120.28
CA ALA A 204 15.82 61.57 119.76
C ALA A 204 14.49 61.68 119.00
N ILE A 205 13.59 62.58 119.41
CA ILE A 205 12.36 62.92 118.67
C ILE A 205 12.73 63.63 117.37
N GLU A 206 13.68 64.55 117.37
CA GLU A 206 14.13 65.22 116.16
C GLU A 206 14.87 64.24 115.26
N ALA A 207 15.74 63.38 115.78
CA ALA A 207 16.38 62.30 115.02
C ALA A 207 15.34 61.34 114.41
N LYS A 208 14.32 60.91 115.17
CA LYS A 208 13.22 60.10 114.64
C LYS A 208 12.31 60.87 113.69
N THR A 209 12.20 62.19 113.83
CA THR A 209 11.45 63.04 112.90
C THR A 209 12.21 63.20 111.58
N ARG A 210 13.55 63.35 111.62
CA ARG A 210 14.44 63.31 110.45
C ARG A 210 14.40 61.92 109.78
N GLU A 211 14.41 60.84 110.56
CA GLU A 211 14.27 59.47 110.06
C GLU A 211 12.90 59.24 109.39
N VAL A 212 11.80 59.62 110.04
CA VAL A 212 10.45 59.56 109.47
C VAL A 212 10.34 60.44 108.23
N TRP A 213 10.93 61.64 108.22
CA TRP A 213 10.91 62.52 107.05
C TRP A 213 11.68 61.93 105.86
N LEU A 214 12.87 61.34 106.10
CA LEU A 214 13.63 60.63 105.07
C LEU A 214 12.87 59.38 104.56
N LEU A 215 12.26 58.61 105.46
CA LEU A 215 11.43 57.46 105.08
C LEU A 215 10.16 57.87 104.34
N SER A 216 9.52 58.99 104.69
CA SER A 216 8.40 59.56 103.95
C SER A 216 8.83 59.98 102.55
N GLY A 217 9.92 60.74 102.41
CA GLY A 217 10.48 61.12 101.11
C GLY A 217 10.87 59.91 100.24
N GLN A 218 11.38 58.84 100.85
CA GLN A 218 11.64 57.57 100.15
C GLN A 218 10.34 56.87 99.73
N ASN A 219 9.31 56.82 100.58
CA ASN A 219 8.01 56.24 100.22
C ASN A 219 7.32 57.04 99.11
N ASP A 220 7.40 58.37 99.12
CA ASP A 220 6.83 59.21 98.08
C ASP A 220 7.62 59.11 96.76
N GLN A 221 8.96 58.98 96.82
CA GLN A 221 9.77 58.68 95.64
C GLN A 221 9.48 57.27 95.06
N LEU A 222 9.23 56.28 95.91
CA LEU A 222 8.84 54.93 95.49
C LEU A 222 7.43 54.90 94.89
N ARG A 223 6.50 55.75 95.37
CA ARG A 223 5.18 55.96 94.75
C ARG A 223 5.32 56.54 93.35
N VAL A 224 6.09 57.61 93.17
CA VAL A 224 6.31 58.20 91.84
C VAL A 224 6.94 57.18 90.88
N GLN A 225 7.90 56.38 91.33
CA GLN A 225 8.47 55.29 90.51
C GLN A 225 7.46 54.19 90.19
N LEU A 226 6.52 53.90 91.07
CA LEU A 226 5.43 52.95 90.83
C LEU A 226 4.43 53.52 89.81
N ASP A 227 4.02 54.78 89.95
CA ASP A 227 3.16 55.49 88.99
C ASP A 227 3.81 55.56 87.58
N GLU A 228 5.12 55.82 87.51
CA GLU A 228 5.92 55.79 86.26
C GLU A 228 5.94 54.39 85.62
N LEU A 229 6.12 53.34 86.43
CA LEU A 229 6.11 51.95 85.95
C LEU A 229 4.71 51.49 85.52
N GLU A 230 3.65 51.90 86.21
CA GLU A 230 2.27 51.63 85.81
C GLU A 230 1.94 52.33 84.50
N ALA A 231 2.28 53.62 84.34
CA ALA A 231 2.11 54.35 83.09
C ALA A 231 2.87 53.72 81.90
N ALA A 232 4.12 53.27 82.13
CA ALA A 232 4.90 52.56 81.13
C ALA A 232 4.30 51.19 80.78
N LEU A 233 3.73 50.48 81.76
CA LEU A 233 3.06 49.19 81.57
C LEU A 233 1.73 49.36 80.80
N GLU A 234 0.93 50.37 81.09
CA GLU A 234 -0.24 50.73 80.28
C GLU A 234 0.15 51.07 78.83
N GLN A 235 1.23 51.85 78.64
CA GLN A 235 1.72 52.21 77.31
C GLN A 235 2.19 50.96 76.55
N LEU A 236 2.83 50.01 77.23
CA LEU A 236 3.20 48.71 76.66
C LEU A 236 1.97 47.89 76.26
N GLN A 237 0.94 47.82 77.12
CA GLN A 237 -0.33 47.14 76.80
C GLN A 237 -1.02 47.76 75.57
N ARG A 238 -1.13 49.10 75.52
CA ARG A 238 -1.66 49.84 74.36
C ARG A 238 -0.88 49.51 73.07
N ASN A 239 0.45 49.45 73.16
CA ASN A 239 1.32 49.08 72.04
C ASN A 239 1.13 47.61 71.60
N VAL A 240 1.05 46.66 72.54
CA VAL A 240 0.80 45.24 72.24
C VAL A 240 -0.54 45.07 71.52
N ILE A 241 -1.63 45.63 72.05
CA ILE A 241 -2.97 45.57 71.43
C ILE A 241 -2.95 46.19 70.02
N SER A 242 -2.21 47.29 69.83
CA SER A 242 -2.02 47.89 68.49
C SER A 242 -1.31 46.94 67.52
N LYS A 243 -0.24 46.25 67.95
CA LYS A 243 0.49 45.29 67.12
C LYS A 243 -0.28 44.01 66.85
N GLU A 244 -1.04 43.50 67.81
CA GLU A 244 -1.96 42.37 67.60
C GLU A 244 -3.02 42.71 66.53
N ASN A 245 -3.60 43.91 66.58
CA ASN A 245 -4.53 44.38 65.56
C ASN A 245 -3.87 44.48 64.17
N ASP A 246 -2.62 44.95 64.08
CA ASP A 246 -1.86 44.96 62.83
C ASP A 246 -1.51 43.56 62.30
N LEU A 247 -1.21 42.61 63.19
CA LEU A 247 -1.00 41.20 62.83
C LEU A 247 -2.30 40.57 62.31
N VAL A 248 -3.43 40.79 62.97
CA VAL A 248 -4.75 40.31 62.50
C VAL A 248 -5.14 40.94 61.15
N ARG A 249 -4.82 42.22 60.91
CA ARG A 249 -5.00 42.87 59.60
C ARG A 249 -4.11 42.24 58.51
N ARG A 250 -2.87 41.88 58.85
CA ARG A 250 -1.92 41.22 57.93
C ARG A 250 -2.35 39.79 57.63
N GLN A 251 -2.75 39.02 58.63
CA GLN A 251 -3.28 37.66 58.44
C GLN A 251 -4.48 37.69 57.48
N ARG A 252 -5.48 38.55 57.73
CA ARG A 252 -6.63 38.77 56.83
C ARG A 252 -6.27 39.27 55.42
N LYS A 253 -5.03 39.71 55.16
CA LYS A 253 -4.52 39.98 53.81
C LYS A 253 -3.85 38.74 53.21
N ILE A 254 -3.10 37.99 54.00
CA ILE A 254 -2.52 36.69 53.64
C ILE A 254 -3.64 35.72 53.24
N ASP A 255 -4.65 35.51 54.10
CA ASP A 255 -5.79 34.61 53.85
C ASP A 255 -6.52 34.90 52.52
N ARG A 256 -6.54 36.17 52.09
CA ARG A 256 -7.15 36.61 50.81
C ARG A 256 -6.25 36.34 49.62
N LEU A 257 -4.94 36.58 49.76
CA LEU A 257 -3.96 36.33 48.70
C LEU A 257 -3.77 34.82 48.49
N GLU A 258 -3.85 34.02 49.56
CA GLU A 258 -3.87 32.56 49.48
C GLU A 258 -5.12 32.07 48.72
N ALA A 259 -6.32 32.56 49.06
CA ALA A 259 -7.54 32.24 48.32
C ALA A 259 -7.52 32.73 46.85
N GLU A 260 -6.84 33.85 46.55
CA GLU A 260 -6.63 34.34 45.19
C GLU A 260 -5.64 33.47 44.42
N ILE A 261 -4.55 33.03 45.05
CA ILE A 261 -3.58 32.07 44.49
C ILE A 261 -4.27 30.72 44.20
N ASP A 262 -5.07 30.20 45.11
CA ASP A 262 -5.83 28.95 44.91
C ASP A 262 -6.81 29.08 43.74
N ALA A 263 -7.56 30.20 43.65
CA ALA A 263 -8.45 30.47 42.53
C ALA A 263 -7.69 30.57 41.19
N LEU A 264 -6.51 31.19 41.18
CA LEU A 264 -5.65 31.28 40.00
C LEU A 264 -5.04 29.92 39.61
N GLN A 265 -4.67 29.07 40.58
CA GLN A 265 -4.21 27.70 40.31
C GLN A 265 -5.32 26.82 39.73
N VAL A 266 -6.55 26.91 40.27
CA VAL A 266 -7.73 26.23 39.70
C VAL A 266 -8.02 26.75 38.28
N SER A 267 -7.97 28.07 38.07
CA SER A 267 -8.17 28.65 36.74
C SER A 267 -7.09 28.22 35.74
N ARG A 268 -5.82 28.18 36.17
CA ARG A 268 -4.69 27.70 35.35
C ARG A 268 -4.82 26.23 34.99
N SER A 269 -5.11 25.35 35.95
CA SER A 269 -5.29 23.91 35.67
C SER A 269 -6.48 23.64 34.74
N GLN A 270 -7.55 24.45 34.80
CA GLN A 270 -8.62 24.41 33.81
C GLN A 270 -8.20 24.92 32.43
N ALA A 271 -7.33 25.94 32.35
CA ALA A 271 -6.78 26.43 31.09
C ALA A 271 -5.88 25.37 30.42
N GLU A 272 -4.92 24.81 31.17
CA GLU A 272 -4.07 23.70 30.70
C GLU A 272 -4.91 22.46 30.28
N GLY A 273 -6.03 22.21 30.97
CA GLY A 273 -6.97 21.15 30.59
C GLY A 273 -7.72 21.43 29.27
N ARG A 274 -8.08 22.69 29.01
CA ARG A 274 -8.69 23.13 27.73
C ARG A 274 -7.68 23.12 26.59
N GLU A 275 -6.44 23.51 26.87
CA GLU A 275 -5.32 23.47 25.92
C GLU A 275 -5.04 22.03 25.47
N LYS A 276 -4.86 21.09 26.40
CA LYS A 276 -4.69 19.66 26.10
C LYS A 276 -5.89 19.07 25.35
N ALA A 277 -7.11 19.48 25.68
CA ALA A 277 -8.31 19.10 24.92
C ALA A 277 -8.31 19.67 23.49
N MET A 278 -7.77 20.88 23.30
CA MET A 278 -7.61 21.52 21.99
C MET A 278 -6.52 20.83 21.16
N GLU A 279 -5.38 20.47 21.74
CA GLU A 279 -4.31 19.68 21.09
C GLU A 279 -4.81 18.29 20.67
N ILE A 280 -5.61 17.64 21.52
CA ILE A 280 -6.25 16.36 21.18
C ILE A 280 -7.25 16.56 20.03
N ALA A 281 -8.01 17.65 20.00
CA ALA A 281 -8.93 17.96 18.92
C ALA A 281 -8.21 18.32 17.61
N THR A 282 -7.15 19.13 17.63
CA THR A 282 -6.38 19.47 16.41
C THR A 282 -5.66 18.25 15.86
N THR A 283 -5.02 17.44 16.70
CA THR A 283 -4.34 16.21 16.25
C THR A 283 -5.31 15.08 15.88
N GLN A 284 -6.59 15.14 16.27
CA GLN A 284 -7.66 14.29 15.72
C GLN A 284 -8.14 14.82 14.36
N ASN A 285 -8.39 16.12 14.24
CA ASN A 285 -8.77 16.76 12.98
C ASN A 285 -7.71 16.61 11.89
N GLU A 286 -6.42 16.71 12.24
CA GLU A 286 -5.30 16.45 11.33
C GLU A 286 -5.29 15.00 10.82
N LYS A 287 -5.51 14.02 11.71
CA LYS A 287 -5.60 12.60 11.32
C LYS A 287 -6.84 12.32 10.47
N LEU A 288 -7.95 13.01 10.72
CA LEU A 288 -9.14 12.94 9.86
C LEU A 288 -8.87 13.56 8.50
N LEU A 289 -8.17 14.68 8.42
CA LEU A 289 -7.78 15.31 7.15
C LEU A 289 -6.84 14.40 6.35
N GLN A 290 -5.79 13.85 6.97
CA GLN A 290 -4.89 12.89 6.35
C GLN A 290 -5.62 11.62 5.84
N ALA A 291 -6.62 11.14 6.60
CA ALA A 291 -7.47 10.02 6.18
C ALA A 291 -8.40 10.38 5.01
N LEU A 292 -8.95 11.59 4.98
CA LEU A 292 -9.76 12.10 3.88
C LEU A 292 -8.92 12.26 2.61
N GLU A 293 -7.74 12.91 2.68
CA GLU A 293 -6.85 13.03 1.52
C GLU A 293 -6.41 11.64 0.98
N ALA A 294 -6.17 10.67 1.86
CA ALA A 294 -5.86 9.29 1.45
C ALA A 294 -7.05 8.60 0.79
N GLN A 295 -8.28 8.87 1.26
CA GLN A 295 -9.51 8.39 0.63
C GLN A 295 -9.76 9.08 -0.71
N GLU A 296 -9.45 10.37 -0.85
CA GLU A 296 -9.56 11.11 -2.11
C GLU A 296 -8.57 10.59 -3.15
N ARG A 297 -7.29 10.43 -2.79
CA ARG A 297 -6.27 9.82 -3.67
C ARG A 297 -6.67 8.40 -4.13
N THR A 298 -7.18 7.56 -3.23
CA THR A 298 -7.65 6.22 -3.63
C THR A 298 -8.93 6.24 -4.46
N ALA A 299 -9.80 7.24 -4.29
CA ALA A 299 -10.96 7.46 -5.17
C ALA A 299 -10.54 7.98 -6.56
N GLU A 300 -9.51 8.81 -6.65
CA GLU A 300 -8.91 9.27 -7.91
C GLU A 300 -8.22 8.12 -8.65
N GLU A 301 -7.43 7.29 -7.96
CA GLU A 301 -6.86 6.06 -8.54
C GLU A 301 -7.94 5.11 -9.07
N LEU A 302 -9.05 4.95 -8.34
CA LEU A 302 -10.16 4.10 -8.76
C LEU A 302 -10.94 4.70 -9.95
N ARG A 303 -11.09 6.03 -10.03
CA ARG A 303 -11.65 6.72 -11.20
C ARG A 303 -10.77 6.54 -12.43
N ALA A 304 -9.46 6.78 -12.31
CA ALA A 304 -8.53 6.60 -13.43
C ALA A 304 -8.57 5.17 -13.99
N ARG A 305 -8.53 4.16 -13.11
CA ARG A 305 -8.67 2.74 -13.51
C ARG A 305 -10.03 2.42 -14.13
N LEU A 306 -11.10 3.08 -13.68
CA LEU A 306 -12.44 2.93 -14.26
C LEU A 306 -12.47 3.51 -15.67
N GLU A 307 -12.01 4.75 -15.85
CA GLU A 307 -11.90 5.38 -17.17
C GLU A 307 -11.02 4.56 -18.14
N ASP A 308 -9.91 4.00 -17.67
CA ASP A 308 -9.06 3.12 -18.47
C ASP A 308 -9.79 1.82 -18.86
N SER A 309 -10.54 1.21 -17.93
CA SER A 309 -11.38 0.05 -18.25
C SER A 309 -12.55 0.37 -19.19
N GLU A 310 -13.07 1.60 -19.17
CA GLU A 310 -14.07 2.08 -20.14
C GLU A 310 -13.45 2.31 -21.51
N ARG A 311 -12.23 2.90 -21.58
CA ARG A 311 -11.43 3.03 -22.80
C ARG A 311 -11.12 1.66 -23.41
N GLU A 312 -10.71 0.68 -22.61
CA GLU A 312 -10.53 -0.71 -23.06
C GLU A 312 -11.85 -1.33 -23.56
N CYS A 313 -12.96 -1.14 -22.83
CA CYS A 313 -14.26 -1.65 -23.24
C CYS A 313 -14.73 -1.04 -24.57
N ASP A 314 -14.52 0.26 -24.81
CA ASP A 314 -14.90 0.90 -26.08
C ASP A 314 -13.93 0.58 -27.24
N GLN A 315 -12.65 0.32 -26.96
CA GLN A 315 -11.73 -0.29 -27.93
C GLN A 315 -12.15 -1.72 -28.30
N LEU A 316 -12.58 -2.53 -27.33
CA LEU A 316 -13.11 -3.87 -27.58
C LEU A 316 -14.45 -3.82 -28.34
N ARG A 317 -15.34 -2.87 -28.01
CA ARG A 317 -16.61 -2.65 -28.73
C ARG A 317 -16.40 -2.18 -30.17
N SER A 318 -15.47 -1.26 -30.42
CA SER A 318 -15.13 -0.82 -31.79
C SER A 318 -14.49 -1.96 -32.59
N SER A 319 -13.45 -2.60 -32.05
CA SER A 319 -12.84 -3.79 -32.66
C SER A 319 -13.87 -4.88 -32.97
N HIS A 320 -14.82 -5.15 -32.07
CA HIS A 320 -15.90 -6.12 -32.31
C HIS A 320 -16.85 -5.68 -33.43
N ARG A 321 -17.23 -4.40 -33.51
CA ARG A 321 -18.00 -3.84 -34.64
C ARG A 321 -17.23 -3.98 -35.96
N ASP A 322 -15.93 -3.68 -35.96
CA ASP A 322 -15.07 -3.81 -37.14
C ASP A 322 -14.92 -5.28 -37.57
N HIS A 323 -14.91 -6.21 -36.61
CA HIS A 323 -14.92 -7.65 -36.89
C HIS A 323 -16.27 -8.13 -37.44
N ILE A 324 -17.40 -7.61 -36.95
CA ILE A 324 -18.73 -7.88 -37.51
C ILE A 324 -18.83 -7.32 -38.94
N ALA A 325 -18.37 -6.09 -39.18
CA ALA A 325 -18.36 -5.47 -40.50
C ALA A 325 -17.54 -6.30 -41.50
N ARG A 326 -16.29 -6.66 -41.15
CA ARG A 326 -15.44 -7.53 -41.98
C ARG A 326 -16.01 -8.93 -42.18
N SER A 327 -16.74 -9.49 -41.20
CA SER A 327 -17.47 -10.76 -41.38
C SER A 327 -18.56 -10.61 -42.43
N ALA A 328 -19.44 -9.60 -42.29
CA ALA A 328 -20.52 -9.33 -43.22
C ALA A 328 -20.03 -9.02 -44.64
N GLU A 329 -18.94 -8.26 -44.78
CA GLU A 329 -18.25 -8.05 -46.06
C GLU A 329 -17.79 -9.39 -46.67
N SER A 330 -17.13 -10.25 -45.88
CA SER A 330 -16.68 -11.56 -46.35
C SER A 330 -17.83 -12.51 -46.71
N GLU A 331 -18.95 -12.46 -45.98
CA GLU A 331 -20.17 -13.21 -46.27
C GLU A 331 -20.82 -12.74 -47.58
N VAL A 332 -20.86 -11.42 -47.82
CA VAL A 332 -21.33 -10.84 -49.09
C VAL A 332 -20.40 -11.22 -50.25
N GLU A 333 -19.08 -11.21 -50.06
CA GLU A 333 -18.14 -11.71 -51.08
C GLU A 333 -18.35 -13.20 -51.37
N VAL A 334 -18.54 -14.04 -50.33
CA VAL A 334 -18.80 -15.47 -50.49
C VAL A 334 -20.12 -15.69 -51.24
N LEU A 335 -21.20 -14.98 -50.88
CA LEU A 335 -22.48 -15.05 -51.58
C LEU A 335 -22.39 -14.55 -53.04
N HIS A 336 -21.52 -13.60 -53.35
CA HIS A 336 -21.27 -13.18 -54.72
C HIS A 336 -20.47 -14.25 -55.49
N ARG A 337 -19.45 -14.86 -54.86
CA ARG A 337 -18.66 -15.95 -55.45
C ARG A 337 -19.50 -17.22 -55.67
N THR A 338 -20.41 -17.57 -54.77
CA THR A 338 -21.33 -18.71 -54.97
C THR A 338 -22.34 -18.43 -56.08
N ARG A 339 -22.95 -17.24 -56.15
CA ARG A 339 -23.82 -16.86 -57.28
C ARG A 339 -23.09 -16.94 -58.62
N GLN A 340 -21.88 -16.40 -58.73
CA GLN A 340 -21.07 -16.56 -59.95
C GLN A 340 -20.75 -18.02 -60.27
N ALA A 341 -20.58 -18.89 -59.26
CA ALA A 341 -20.36 -20.32 -59.47
C ALA A 341 -21.64 -21.05 -59.91
N GLU A 342 -22.80 -20.69 -59.36
CA GLU A 342 -24.12 -21.19 -59.76
C GLU A 342 -24.48 -20.75 -61.19
N GLU A 343 -24.23 -19.49 -61.55
CA GLU A 343 -24.34 -18.96 -62.92
C GLU A 343 -23.47 -19.78 -63.88
N LYS A 344 -22.18 -19.95 -63.57
CA LYS A 344 -21.25 -20.76 -64.38
C LYS A 344 -21.67 -22.23 -64.46
N ALA A 345 -22.15 -22.82 -63.36
CA ALA A 345 -22.67 -24.19 -63.34
C ALA A 345 -23.94 -24.34 -64.19
N SER A 346 -24.86 -23.37 -64.14
CA SER A 346 -26.07 -23.36 -64.98
C SER A 346 -25.74 -23.23 -66.47
N ALA A 347 -24.76 -22.39 -66.82
CA ALA A 347 -24.26 -22.26 -68.19
C ALA A 347 -23.59 -23.54 -68.67
N VAL A 348 -22.75 -24.19 -67.84
CA VAL A 348 -22.15 -25.49 -68.14
C VAL A 348 -23.23 -26.57 -68.30
N ASN A 349 -24.27 -26.60 -67.45
CA ASN A 349 -25.37 -27.53 -67.58
C ASN A 349 -26.16 -27.30 -68.89
N ALA A 350 -26.47 -26.06 -69.25
CA ALA A 350 -27.13 -25.72 -70.51
C ALA A 350 -26.29 -26.13 -71.74
N LEU A 351 -24.95 -25.97 -71.68
CA LEU A 351 -24.03 -26.46 -72.72
C LEU A 351 -23.98 -27.99 -72.77
N GLN A 352 -23.95 -28.68 -71.63
CA GLN A 352 -24.04 -30.14 -71.60
C GLN A 352 -25.39 -30.65 -72.15
N GLU A 353 -26.49 -29.94 -71.90
CA GLU A 353 -27.78 -30.32 -72.50
C GLU A 353 -27.80 -30.10 -74.01
N LYS A 354 -27.25 -28.99 -74.53
CA LYS A 354 -27.08 -28.78 -75.97
C LYS A 354 -26.27 -29.93 -76.59
N LEU A 355 -25.11 -30.25 -76.01
CA LEU A 355 -24.28 -31.39 -76.42
C LEU A 355 -25.04 -32.73 -76.34
N ARG A 356 -25.90 -32.94 -75.34
CA ARG A 356 -26.75 -34.14 -75.23
C ARG A 356 -27.86 -34.17 -76.30
N ARG A 357 -28.42 -33.02 -76.69
CA ARG A 357 -29.39 -32.90 -77.79
C ARG A 357 -28.72 -33.17 -79.14
N GLU A 358 -27.59 -32.53 -79.41
CA GLU A 358 -26.77 -32.74 -80.62
C GLU A 358 -26.33 -34.20 -80.77
N ARG A 359 -25.82 -34.82 -79.69
CA ARG A 359 -25.45 -36.25 -79.70
C ARG A 359 -26.63 -37.18 -79.96
N LYS A 360 -27.84 -36.84 -79.49
CA LYS A 360 -29.06 -37.59 -79.82
C LYS A 360 -29.43 -37.41 -81.29
N LEU A 361 -29.48 -36.18 -81.80
CA LEU A 361 -29.77 -35.92 -83.22
C LEU A 361 -28.80 -36.67 -84.14
N LEU A 362 -27.49 -36.62 -83.88
CA LEU A 362 -26.49 -37.37 -84.64
C LEU A 362 -26.65 -38.90 -84.51
N GLN A 363 -27.12 -39.40 -83.37
CA GLN A 363 -27.42 -40.83 -83.18
C GLN A 363 -28.69 -41.26 -83.91
N ASP A 364 -29.73 -40.41 -83.89
CA ASP A 364 -31.00 -40.62 -84.59
C ASP A 364 -30.77 -40.56 -86.12
N GLU A 365 -30.02 -39.57 -86.61
CA GLU A 365 -29.54 -39.45 -87.99
C GLU A 365 -28.76 -40.70 -88.42
N LEU A 366 -27.75 -41.12 -87.64
CA LEU A 366 -26.98 -42.33 -87.91
C LEU A 366 -27.87 -43.58 -87.97
N SER A 367 -28.84 -43.72 -87.07
CA SER A 367 -29.79 -44.84 -87.08
C SER A 367 -30.70 -44.82 -88.31
N SER A 368 -31.15 -43.65 -88.75
CA SER A 368 -31.96 -43.49 -89.97
C SER A 368 -31.15 -43.79 -91.23
N SER A 369 -29.87 -43.41 -91.27
CA SER A 369 -28.94 -43.74 -92.34
C SER A 369 -28.67 -45.25 -92.39
N GLN A 370 -28.44 -45.90 -91.25
CA GLN A 370 -28.30 -47.36 -91.17
C GLN A 370 -29.56 -48.09 -91.64
N LEU A 371 -30.76 -47.64 -91.25
CA LEU A 371 -32.02 -48.20 -91.70
C LEU A 371 -32.23 -48.03 -93.21
N ASN A 372 -31.89 -46.86 -93.77
CA ASN A 372 -31.96 -46.61 -95.20
C ASN A 372 -31.02 -47.55 -95.98
N TYR A 373 -29.76 -47.71 -95.54
CA TYR A 373 -28.83 -48.66 -96.16
C TYR A 373 -29.30 -50.12 -96.02
N GLN A 374 -29.95 -50.50 -94.91
CA GLN A 374 -30.57 -51.82 -94.77
C GLN A 374 -31.70 -52.03 -95.80
N MET A 375 -32.61 -51.07 -95.95
CA MET A 375 -33.68 -51.13 -96.96
C MET A 375 -33.13 -51.17 -98.40
N GLU A 376 -32.05 -50.45 -98.70
CA GLU A 376 -31.37 -50.52 -99.99
C GLU A 376 -30.76 -51.90 -100.26
N ILE A 377 -30.12 -52.50 -99.24
CA ILE A 377 -29.56 -53.86 -99.32
C ILE A 377 -30.68 -54.89 -99.52
N GLU A 378 -31.78 -54.81 -98.75
CA GLU A 378 -32.95 -55.69 -98.90
C GLU A 378 -33.58 -55.56 -100.29
N LYS A 379 -33.71 -54.33 -100.81
CA LYS A 379 -34.18 -54.09 -102.17
C LYS A 379 -33.29 -54.77 -103.21
N VAL A 380 -31.96 -54.58 -103.15
CA VAL A 380 -31.02 -55.23 -104.07
C VAL A 380 -31.06 -56.75 -103.97
N GLN A 381 -31.20 -57.30 -102.76
CA GLN A 381 -31.39 -58.75 -102.56
C GLN A 381 -32.71 -59.23 -103.19
N SER A 382 -33.82 -58.50 -103.02
CA SER A 382 -35.12 -58.84 -103.61
C SER A 382 -35.07 -58.81 -105.15
N GLU A 383 -34.39 -57.82 -105.74
CA GLU A 383 -34.17 -57.76 -107.19
C GLU A 383 -33.34 -58.94 -107.69
N LEU A 384 -32.33 -59.37 -106.93
CA LEU A 384 -31.48 -60.52 -107.27
C LEU A 384 -32.25 -61.85 -107.17
N VAL A 385 -33.12 -62.01 -106.17
CA VAL A 385 -34.06 -63.15 -106.08
C VAL A 385 -35.04 -63.14 -107.26
N MET A 386 -35.61 -62.00 -107.62
CA MET A 386 -36.51 -61.89 -108.78
C MET A 386 -35.81 -62.22 -110.11
N ARG A 387 -34.54 -61.78 -110.29
CA ARG A 387 -33.71 -62.16 -111.46
C ARG A 387 -33.44 -63.67 -111.48
N ARG A 388 -33.11 -64.27 -110.33
CA ARG A 388 -32.86 -65.72 -110.18
C ARG A 388 -34.11 -66.56 -110.48
N ASN A 389 -35.27 -66.18 -109.94
CA ASN A 389 -36.54 -66.88 -110.20
C ASN A 389 -36.91 -66.80 -111.68
N LYS A 390 -36.81 -65.61 -112.31
CA LYS A 390 -37.03 -65.43 -113.74
C LYS A 390 -36.07 -66.25 -114.61
N GLN A 391 -34.84 -66.50 -114.15
CA GLN A 391 -33.91 -67.40 -114.82
C GLN A 391 -34.39 -68.87 -114.73
N TYR A 392 -34.84 -69.33 -113.56
CA TYR A 392 -35.42 -70.67 -113.41
C TYR A 392 -36.70 -70.85 -114.26
N ASP A 393 -37.58 -69.86 -114.33
CA ASP A 393 -38.77 -69.88 -115.20
C ASP A 393 -38.43 -70.03 -116.69
N LEU A 394 -37.29 -69.48 -117.12
CA LEU A 394 -36.80 -69.58 -118.51
C LEU A 394 -36.17 -70.95 -118.77
N THR A 395 -35.41 -71.50 -117.82
CA THR A 395 -34.87 -72.87 -117.92
C THR A 395 -35.98 -73.91 -117.98
N LEU A 396 -37.03 -73.78 -117.16
CA LEU A 396 -38.18 -74.70 -117.17
C LEU A 396 -38.90 -74.67 -118.53
N LYS A 397 -39.07 -73.49 -119.12
CA LYS A 397 -39.68 -73.33 -120.46
C LYS A 397 -38.83 -73.89 -121.60
N LEU A 398 -37.51 -73.95 -121.45
CA LEU A 398 -36.64 -74.67 -122.39
C LEU A 398 -36.87 -76.18 -122.29
N GLN A 399 -36.89 -76.73 -121.07
CA GLN A 399 -37.15 -78.16 -120.83
C GLN A 399 -38.53 -78.60 -121.35
N ASP A 400 -39.57 -77.78 -121.18
CA ASP A 400 -40.90 -77.99 -121.76
C ASP A 400 -40.89 -78.08 -123.30
N VAL A 401 -39.99 -77.34 -123.97
CA VAL A 401 -39.86 -77.34 -125.44
C VAL A 401 -39.00 -78.53 -125.91
N GLU A 402 -37.93 -78.85 -125.18
CA GLU A 402 -37.10 -80.04 -125.43
C GLU A 402 -37.94 -81.33 -125.30
N ALA A 403 -38.76 -81.47 -124.26
CA ALA A 403 -39.66 -82.61 -124.07
C ALA A 403 -40.65 -82.77 -125.25
N ARG A 404 -41.26 -81.68 -125.72
CA ARG A 404 -42.16 -81.70 -126.88
C ARG A 404 -41.45 -82.05 -128.19
N LEU A 405 -40.16 -81.71 -128.32
CA LEU A 405 -39.34 -82.11 -129.46
C LEU A 405 -39.10 -83.63 -129.44
N HIS A 406 -38.76 -84.20 -128.28
CA HIS A 406 -38.60 -85.65 -128.12
C HIS A 406 -39.89 -86.41 -128.49
N GLU A 407 -41.04 -86.03 -127.93
CA GLU A 407 -42.31 -86.69 -128.30
C GLU A 407 -42.65 -86.55 -129.80
N ALA A 408 -42.14 -85.54 -130.51
CA ALA A 408 -42.34 -85.39 -131.95
C ALA A 408 -41.42 -86.32 -132.76
N VAL A 409 -40.22 -86.60 -132.26
CA VAL A 409 -39.30 -87.62 -132.79
C VAL A 409 -39.88 -89.02 -132.57
N ASP A 410 -40.30 -89.36 -131.34
CA ASP A 410 -40.86 -90.67 -130.98
C ASP A 410 -42.08 -91.05 -131.85
N ARG A 411 -42.92 -90.06 -132.20
CA ARG A 411 -44.07 -90.23 -133.10
C ARG A 411 -43.67 -90.46 -134.56
N ARG A 412 -42.56 -89.88 -135.02
CA ARG A 412 -42.01 -90.12 -136.37
C ARG A 412 -41.43 -91.54 -136.45
N GLU A 413 -40.68 -91.92 -135.44
CA GLU A 413 -39.98 -93.22 -135.39
C GLU A 413 -40.98 -94.37 -135.26
N ASN A 414 -42.03 -94.24 -134.44
CA ASN A 414 -43.17 -95.18 -134.43
C ASN A 414 -43.83 -95.35 -135.81
N ALA A 415 -43.93 -94.29 -136.62
CA ALA A 415 -44.53 -94.38 -137.95
C ALA A 415 -43.60 -95.04 -138.98
N GLU A 416 -42.29 -94.77 -138.89
CA GLU A 416 -41.24 -95.45 -139.67
C GLU A 416 -41.17 -96.94 -139.32
N GLU A 417 -41.20 -97.29 -138.03
CA GLU A 417 -41.26 -98.67 -137.54
C GLU A 417 -42.53 -99.41 -137.99
N GLN A 418 -43.72 -98.79 -137.92
CA GLN A 418 -44.96 -99.41 -138.39
C GLN A 418 -44.93 -99.71 -139.89
N LEU A 419 -44.31 -98.85 -140.70
CA LEU A 419 -44.14 -99.06 -142.14
C LEU A 419 -43.15 -100.20 -142.44
N LEU A 420 -42.02 -100.25 -141.72
CA LEU A 420 -41.05 -101.34 -141.82
C LEU A 420 -41.62 -102.69 -141.32
N ALA A 421 -42.42 -102.66 -140.25
CA ALA A 421 -43.09 -103.83 -139.71
C ALA A 421 -44.14 -104.36 -140.69
N ALA A 422 -44.87 -103.48 -141.40
CA ALA A 422 -45.80 -103.90 -142.45
C ALA A 422 -45.08 -104.57 -143.64
N GLN A 423 -43.95 -104.01 -144.10
CA GLN A 423 -43.13 -104.61 -145.15
C GLN A 423 -42.53 -105.96 -144.73
N SER A 424 -41.92 -106.03 -143.54
CA SER A 424 -41.35 -107.25 -142.97
C SER A 424 -42.42 -108.33 -142.81
N ARG A 425 -43.61 -107.98 -142.29
CA ARG A 425 -44.73 -108.92 -142.12
C ARG A 425 -45.28 -109.46 -143.45
N MET A 426 -45.14 -108.72 -144.54
CA MET A 426 -45.48 -109.21 -145.88
C MET A 426 -44.46 -110.27 -146.34
N GLN A 427 -43.16 -110.00 -146.21
CA GLN A 427 -42.08 -110.97 -146.49
C GLN A 427 -42.12 -112.17 -145.54
N GLU A 428 -42.55 -111.98 -144.29
CA GLU A 428 -42.74 -113.05 -143.32
C GLU A 428 -44.02 -113.86 -143.57
N LEU A 429 -45.05 -113.33 -144.22
CA LEU A 429 -46.14 -114.18 -144.72
C LEU A 429 -45.64 -115.05 -145.90
N GLU A 430 -44.81 -114.50 -146.79
CA GLU A 430 -44.09 -115.27 -147.81
C GLU A 430 -43.06 -116.24 -147.22
N ARG A 431 -42.62 -116.06 -145.96
CA ARG A 431 -41.72 -116.97 -145.23
C ARG A 431 -42.48 -118.01 -144.40
N VAL A 432 -43.54 -117.64 -143.70
CA VAL A 432 -44.36 -118.56 -142.88
C VAL A 432 -45.17 -119.52 -143.77
N LEU A 433 -45.48 -119.15 -145.01
CA LEU A 433 -45.95 -120.11 -146.02
C LEU A 433 -44.91 -121.21 -146.35
N ARG A 434 -43.63 -121.01 -146.00
CA ARG A 434 -42.56 -122.01 -146.01
C ARG A 434 -42.34 -122.62 -144.61
N ASP A 435 -42.15 -121.81 -143.56
CA ASP A 435 -41.82 -122.29 -142.20
C ASP A 435 -42.95 -123.08 -141.52
N SER A 436 -44.22 -122.86 -141.89
CA SER A 436 -45.35 -123.65 -141.38
C SER A 436 -45.36 -125.09 -141.90
N LEU A 437 -44.53 -125.39 -142.92
CA LEU A 437 -44.21 -126.74 -143.36
C LEU A 437 -43.20 -127.44 -142.42
N GLU A 438 -42.58 -126.72 -141.47
CA GLU A 438 -41.52 -127.23 -140.58
C GLU A 438 -41.85 -127.26 -139.06
N TRP A 439 -42.55 -126.27 -138.48
CA TRP A 439 -42.36 -125.97 -137.03
C TRP A 439 -43.13 -126.75 -135.92
N LYS A 440 -43.96 -127.76 -136.13
CA LYS A 440 -44.83 -128.42 -135.08
C LYS A 440 -44.12 -128.81 -133.64
N LYS A 441 -44.13 -128.00 -132.44
CA LYS A 441 -43.34 -127.93 -131.02
C LYS A 441 -43.90 -127.39 -129.51
N GLN A 442 -43.16 -126.87 -128.37
CA GLN A 442 -43.40 -126.83 -126.76
C GLN A 442 -43.00 -125.61 -125.62
N LEU A 443 -43.16 -125.62 -124.17
CA LEU A 443 -42.95 -124.51 -122.99
C LEU A 443 -42.97 -124.75 -121.30
N GLU A 444 -42.52 -123.88 -120.22
CA GLU A 444 -42.44 -124.00 -118.59
C GLU A 444 -42.28 -122.77 -117.41
N MET A 445 -42.38 -122.88 -115.96
CA MET A 445 -41.76 -122.16 -114.62
C MET A 445 -42.43 -121.32 -113.29
N ASP A 446 -41.76 -120.95 -112.05
CA ASP A 446 -42.24 -120.63 -110.52
C ASP A 446 -41.63 -119.52 -109.38
N ILE A 447 -42.07 -119.29 -108.00
CA ILE A 447 -41.84 -118.10 -106.89
C ILE A 447 -41.97 -118.20 -105.18
N SER A 448 -41.45 -117.33 -104.14
CA SER A 448 -41.95 -116.90 -102.62
C SER A 448 -41.08 -116.27 -101.30
N SER A 449 -41.59 -115.59 -100.12
CA SER A 449 -41.11 -115.43 -98.56
C SER A 449 -41.15 -114.12 -97.43
N HIS A 450 -41.16 -114.28 -96.00
CA HIS A 450 -40.78 -113.60 -94.55
C HIS A 450 -41.09 -112.19 -93.64
N LYS A 451 -40.94 -112.01 -92.21
CA LYS A 451 -41.06 -110.73 -91.18
C LYS A 451 -40.88 -110.60 -89.49
N GLU A 452 -40.99 -109.39 -88.72
CA GLU A 452 -41.25 -108.79 -87.22
C GLU A 452 -40.29 -108.62 -85.83
N SER A 453 -40.33 -107.95 -84.54
CA SER A 453 -41.02 -106.96 -83.44
C SER A 453 -40.18 -106.56 -82.01
N ALA A 454 -40.29 -105.82 -80.75
CA ALA A 454 -41.00 -104.78 -79.74
C ALA A 454 -40.34 -104.26 -78.24
N ALA A 455 -40.79 -103.28 -77.28
CA ALA A 455 -40.20 -102.74 -75.85
C ALA A 455 -40.95 -101.73 -74.69
N GLU A 456 -40.47 -101.29 -73.39
CA GLU A 456 -41.10 -100.38 -72.18
C GLU A 456 -40.35 -99.80 -70.76
N SER A 457 -40.78 -98.78 -69.83
CA SER A 457 -40.69 -98.48 -68.23
C SER A 457 -40.39 -97.04 -67.35
N THR A 458 -40.77 -96.69 -66.00
CA THR A 458 -40.58 -95.36 -65.05
C THR A 458 -40.81 -95.19 -63.36
N GLU A 459 -40.55 -94.04 -62.50
CA GLU A 459 -40.76 -93.79 -60.89
C GLU A 459 -40.55 -92.38 -59.93
N LYS A 460 -41.16 -92.15 -58.63
CA LYS A 460 -41.09 -91.42 -57.15
C LYS A 460 -40.74 -89.92 -56.42
N GLN A 461 -41.29 -89.44 -55.16
CA GLN A 461 -40.78 -88.58 -53.85
C GLN A 461 -41.44 -87.20 -53.07
N ALA A 462 -41.36 -86.78 -51.68
CA ALA A 462 -41.73 -85.42 -50.86
C ALA A 462 -41.70 -85.13 -49.18
N LYS A 463 -41.73 -83.86 -48.45
CA LYS A 463 -41.99 -83.48 -46.88
C LYS A 463 -42.48 -82.05 -46.07
N LEU A 464 -41.95 -81.45 -44.87
CA LEU A 464 -42.65 -80.68 -43.60
C LEU A 464 -42.06 -79.40 -42.65
N LEU A 465 -42.76 -78.63 -41.64
CA LEU A 465 -42.29 -77.50 -40.57
C LEU A 465 -43.24 -76.83 -39.33
N ALA A 466 -42.87 -75.94 -38.24
CA ALA A 466 -43.80 -75.25 -37.12
C ALA A 466 -43.61 -73.97 -36.06
N GLU A 467 -42.91 -73.94 -34.86
CA GLU A 467 -43.43 -73.39 -33.51
C GLU A 467 -43.15 -71.97 -32.79
N THR A 468 -42.22 -71.07 -33.14
CA THR A 468 -41.55 -70.14 -32.15
C THR A 468 -42.07 -68.69 -31.86
N THR A 469 -43.38 -68.37 -31.85
CA THR A 469 -43.84 -66.95 -32.00
C THR A 469 -44.90 -66.35 -31.00
N ARG A 470 -44.78 -66.47 -29.66
CA ARG A 470 -45.84 -65.97 -28.73
C ARG A 470 -45.53 -65.12 -27.47
N GLU A 471 -44.29 -64.97 -26.98
CA GLU A 471 -44.09 -64.48 -25.59
C GLU A 471 -43.87 -62.96 -25.37
N VAL A 472 -43.77 -62.13 -26.41
CA VAL A 472 -43.23 -60.74 -26.29
C VAL A 472 -44.24 -59.69 -25.79
N ALA A 473 -45.55 -59.98 -25.70
CA ALA A 473 -46.60 -58.95 -25.76
C ALA A 473 -47.12 -58.33 -24.44
N VAL A 474 -46.57 -58.67 -23.25
CA VAL A 474 -47.30 -58.45 -21.97
C VAL A 474 -46.76 -57.29 -21.08
N LEU A 475 -45.51 -56.85 -21.24
CA LEU A 475 -44.82 -55.99 -20.25
C LEU A 475 -44.90 -54.45 -20.47
N GLN A 476 -46.00 -53.93 -21.05
CA GLN A 476 -46.14 -52.48 -21.35
C GLN A 476 -47.37 -51.78 -20.74
N LYS A 477 -48.11 -52.40 -19.81
CA LYS A 477 -49.43 -51.88 -19.35
C LYS A 477 -49.62 -51.70 -17.83
N GLN A 478 -48.63 -51.16 -17.10
CA GLN A 478 -48.70 -51.04 -15.63
C GLN A 478 -48.15 -49.71 -15.01
N LEU A 479 -48.03 -48.61 -15.78
CA LEU A 479 -47.20 -47.46 -15.34
C LEU A 479 -47.86 -46.05 -15.33
N GLN A 480 -49.20 -45.90 -15.31
CA GLN A 480 -49.83 -44.56 -15.41
C GLN A 480 -51.06 -44.22 -14.50
N GLU A 481 -51.60 -45.10 -13.66
CA GLU A 481 -52.98 -44.91 -13.11
C GLU A 481 -53.17 -44.72 -11.58
N MET A 482 -52.15 -44.47 -10.75
CA MET A 482 -52.35 -44.11 -9.33
C MET A 482 -51.59 -42.85 -8.90
N ASN A 483 -52.19 -41.67 -9.10
CA ASN A 483 -51.60 -40.39 -8.69
C ASN A 483 -52.64 -39.33 -8.22
N ALA A 484 -53.75 -39.77 -7.60
CA ALA A 484 -54.90 -38.90 -7.26
C ALA A 484 -55.61 -39.28 -5.94
N GLY A 485 -54.91 -39.21 -4.80
CA GLY A 485 -55.40 -39.77 -3.52
C GLY A 485 -55.42 -38.87 -2.26
N LEU A 486 -54.92 -37.63 -2.31
CA LEU A 486 -54.55 -36.88 -1.08
C LEU A 486 -55.26 -35.52 -0.85
N THR A 487 -56.48 -35.33 -1.39
CA THR A 487 -57.28 -34.11 -1.14
C THR A 487 -58.77 -34.41 -0.95
N ARG A 488 -59.36 -34.05 0.20
CA ARG A 488 -60.79 -33.65 0.36
C ARG A 488 -61.23 -33.40 1.82
N LYS A 489 -60.75 -34.16 2.82
CA LYS A 489 -61.22 -34.05 4.21
C LYS A 489 -60.52 -32.94 5.02
N LEU A 490 -61.17 -31.80 5.15
CA LEU A 490 -60.97 -30.79 6.20
C LEU A 490 -62.34 -30.14 6.48
N ALA A 491 -63.16 -30.73 7.36
CA ALA A 491 -64.45 -30.18 7.80
C ALA A 491 -65.11 -30.99 8.93
N GLN A 492 -64.77 -30.73 10.20
CA GLN A 492 -65.68 -30.94 11.35
C GLN A 492 -65.15 -30.25 12.61
N GLU A 493 -66.03 -30.10 13.61
CA GLU A 493 -65.79 -29.59 14.98
C GLU A 493 -65.44 -28.10 15.16
N LYS A 494 -66.51 -27.30 15.28
CA LYS A 494 -66.59 -26.12 16.14
C LYS A 494 -67.57 -26.40 17.30
N GLN A 495 -67.47 -25.59 18.36
CA GLN A 495 -68.52 -25.30 19.36
C GLN A 495 -68.74 -26.30 20.52
N GLN A 496 -68.17 -25.97 21.68
CA GLN A 496 -68.91 -25.70 22.92
C GLN A 496 -68.00 -24.98 23.95
N GLY A 497 -68.55 -24.08 24.79
CA GLY A 497 -67.75 -23.34 25.77
C GLY A 497 -68.36 -22.03 26.29
N LEU A 498 -69.43 -22.11 27.09
CA LEU A 498 -70.03 -20.96 27.81
C LEU A 498 -70.45 -21.39 29.23
N ARG A 499 -69.88 -20.76 30.28
CA ARG A 499 -70.42 -20.65 31.66
C ARG A 499 -69.41 -19.97 32.60
N HIS A 500 -69.61 -18.69 32.92
CA HIS A 500 -68.91 -17.97 34.01
C HIS A 500 -69.72 -16.72 34.42
N ARG A 501 -70.35 -16.73 35.60
CA ARG A 501 -70.93 -15.60 36.37
C ARG A 501 -71.70 -16.15 37.58
N GLU A 502 -71.37 -15.70 38.80
CA GLU A 502 -72.22 -15.51 40.01
C GLU A 502 -71.38 -15.55 41.31
N THR A 503 -71.99 -15.15 42.45
CA THR A 503 -71.44 -14.97 43.83
C THR A 503 -70.63 -13.68 44.12
N LYS A 504 -71.23 -12.68 44.82
CA LYS A 504 -70.51 -11.47 45.31
C LYS A 504 -71.19 -10.56 46.37
N HIS A 505 -72.08 -11.02 47.27
CA HIS A 505 -73.07 -10.09 47.89
C HIS A 505 -73.39 -10.14 49.42
N LEU A 506 -72.54 -10.69 50.29
CA LEU A 506 -72.84 -10.80 51.75
C LEU A 506 -71.76 -10.20 52.70
N LEU A 507 -71.30 -8.97 52.43
CA LEU A 507 -70.42 -8.21 53.33
C LEU A 507 -70.82 -6.72 53.33
N SER A 508 -71.47 -6.24 54.40
CA SER A 508 -71.66 -4.78 54.65
C SER A 508 -72.07 -4.45 56.10
N THR A 509 -72.91 -5.23 56.78
CA THR A 509 -73.44 -4.82 58.10
C THR A 509 -72.44 -4.82 59.26
N GLN A 510 -71.21 -5.33 59.07
CA GLN A 510 -70.10 -5.24 60.03
C GLN A 510 -69.36 -3.87 60.00
N GLU A 511 -69.76 -2.97 59.09
CA GLU A 511 -68.97 -1.79 58.73
C GLU A 511 -69.04 -0.64 59.75
N ALA A 512 -70.14 -0.51 60.51
CA ALA A 512 -70.37 0.68 61.37
C ALA A 512 -69.50 0.73 62.63
N LEU A 513 -69.58 -0.29 63.51
CA LEU A 513 -68.84 -0.32 64.78
C LEU A 513 -67.32 -0.41 64.56
N THR A 514 -66.89 -0.87 63.38
CA THR A 514 -65.48 -0.80 62.99
C THR A 514 -65.02 0.62 62.69
N ILE A 515 -65.88 1.62 62.38
CA ILE A 515 -65.45 3.00 62.02
C ILE A 515 -64.76 3.73 63.17
N GLU A 516 -65.25 3.65 64.41
CA GLU A 516 -64.66 4.41 65.53
C GLU A 516 -63.33 3.78 65.98
N GLN A 517 -63.25 2.45 65.99
CA GLN A 517 -61.97 1.74 66.16
C GLN A 517 -61.02 2.03 65.00
N LYS A 518 -61.50 1.99 63.75
CA LYS A 518 -60.77 2.43 62.55
C LYS A 518 -60.25 3.85 62.74
N GLU A 519 -60.97 4.79 63.34
CA GLU A 519 -60.49 6.16 63.53
C GLU A 519 -59.29 6.28 64.49
N ARG A 520 -59.31 5.58 65.63
CA ARG A 520 -58.17 5.56 66.56
C ARG A 520 -57.00 4.79 65.93
N ILE A 521 -57.29 3.71 65.23
CA ILE A 521 -56.33 2.99 64.38
C ILE A 521 -55.78 3.91 63.30
N HIS A 522 -56.58 4.73 62.61
CA HIS A 522 -56.17 5.65 61.54
C HIS A 522 -55.28 6.79 62.05
N ARG A 523 -55.24 7.08 63.35
CA ARG A 523 -54.27 8.01 63.95
C ARG A 523 -52.93 7.31 64.13
N LEU A 524 -52.91 6.17 64.83
CA LEU A 524 -51.72 5.33 65.02
C LEU A 524 -51.13 4.84 63.69
N VAL A 525 -51.96 4.43 62.74
CA VAL A 525 -51.59 4.03 61.37
C VAL A 525 -51.14 5.24 60.56
N ARG A 526 -51.61 6.48 60.78
CA ARG A 526 -51.00 7.65 60.12
C ARG A 526 -49.58 7.90 60.60
N ASP A 527 -49.33 7.74 61.90
CA ASP A 527 -47.99 8.00 62.45
C ASP A 527 -47.02 6.83 62.19
N VAL A 528 -47.50 5.58 62.26
CA VAL A 528 -46.76 4.40 61.76
C VAL A 528 -46.57 4.44 60.24
N ASN A 529 -47.51 4.99 59.46
CA ASN A 529 -47.31 5.17 58.02
C ASN A 529 -46.33 6.31 57.71
N ARG A 530 -46.28 7.38 58.52
CA ARG A 530 -45.23 8.40 58.40
C ARG A 530 -43.86 7.81 58.71
N GLU A 531 -43.76 7.01 59.77
CA GLU A 531 -42.50 6.35 60.12
C GLU A 531 -42.11 5.26 59.11
N SER A 532 -43.06 4.50 58.58
CA SER A 532 -42.80 3.50 57.53
C SER A 532 -42.49 4.14 56.18
N GLN A 533 -43.09 5.29 55.83
CA GLN A 533 -42.70 6.11 54.68
C GLN A 533 -41.29 6.68 54.85
N ALA A 534 -40.92 7.17 56.04
CA ALA A 534 -39.56 7.63 56.32
C ALA A 534 -38.53 6.50 56.25
N ARG A 535 -38.85 5.31 56.80
CA ARG A 535 -38.00 4.11 56.67
C ARG A 535 -37.92 3.62 55.23
N ALA A 536 -39.02 3.60 54.48
CA ALA A 536 -39.03 3.22 53.07
C ALA A 536 -38.24 4.21 52.19
N ALA A 537 -38.32 5.52 52.47
CA ALA A 537 -37.47 6.52 51.82
C ALA A 537 -35.99 6.27 52.10
N ALA A 538 -35.62 6.05 53.38
CA ALA A 538 -34.24 5.73 53.75
C ALA A 538 -33.76 4.38 53.18
N GLU A 539 -34.64 3.39 53.01
CA GLU A 539 -34.31 2.12 52.33
C GLU A 539 -34.18 2.29 50.82
N LEU A 540 -34.98 3.14 50.18
CA LEU A 540 -34.85 3.49 48.76
C LEU A 540 -33.58 4.31 48.47
N GLU A 541 -33.21 5.25 49.35
CA GLU A 541 -31.91 5.93 49.30
C GLU A 541 -30.76 4.93 49.45
N LYS A 542 -30.90 3.96 50.36
CA LYS A 542 -29.92 2.88 50.59
C LYS A 542 -29.84 1.87 49.43
N THR A 543 -30.92 1.60 48.69
CA THR A 543 -30.83 0.80 47.44
C THR A 543 -30.25 1.63 46.31
N LEU A 544 -30.66 2.89 46.15
CA LEU A 544 -30.09 3.80 45.15
C LEU A 544 -28.58 3.98 45.32
N LEU A 545 -28.09 4.18 46.55
CA LEU A 545 -26.65 4.27 46.85
C LEU A 545 -25.91 2.95 46.61
N LYS A 546 -26.56 1.79 46.81
CA LYS A 546 -25.99 0.49 46.43
C LYS A 546 -25.92 0.31 44.91
N GLU A 547 -26.98 0.65 44.19
CA GLU A 547 -27.05 0.59 42.73
C GLU A 547 -26.01 1.53 42.08
N GLN A 548 -25.80 2.72 42.66
CA GLN A 548 -24.71 3.63 42.27
C GLN A 548 -23.33 3.01 42.55
N LEU A 549 -23.13 2.34 43.69
CA LEU A 549 -21.85 1.68 44.01
C LEU A 549 -21.59 0.46 43.11
N GLU A 550 -22.63 -0.33 42.79
CA GLU A 550 -22.55 -1.49 41.91
C GLU A 550 -22.35 -1.09 40.44
N THR A 551 -23.00 -0.03 39.97
CA THR A 551 -22.75 0.52 38.61
C THR A 551 -21.34 1.12 38.49
N LEU A 552 -20.85 1.85 39.51
CA LEU A 552 -19.45 2.29 39.55
C LEU A 552 -18.46 1.11 39.54
N ARG A 553 -18.74 0.03 40.28
CA ARG A 553 -17.93 -1.20 40.23
C ARG A 553 -17.91 -1.79 38.81
N GLN A 554 -19.08 -1.98 38.19
CA GLN A 554 -19.18 -2.51 36.83
C GLN A 554 -18.45 -1.63 35.79
N GLN A 555 -18.47 -0.30 35.97
CA GLN A 555 -17.68 0.65 35.17
C GLN A 555 -16.17 0.49 35.39
N THR A 556 -15.70 0.36 36.63
CA THR A 556 -14.28 0.10 36.90
C THR A 556 -13.82 -1.25 36.35
N GLU A 557 -14.64 -2.30 36.45
CA GLU A 557 -14.30 -3.62 35.90
C GLU A 557 -14.29 -3.65 34.37
N SER A 558 -15.19 -2.92 33.70
CA SER A 558 -15.17 -2.81 32.23
C SER A 558 -13.95 -2.02 31.77
N ALA A 559 -13.64 -0.88 32.38
CA ALA A 559 -12.42 -0.11 32.09
C ALA A 559 -11.13 -0.93 32.33
N ILE A 560 -11.08 -1.77 33.37
CA ILE A 560 -9.96 -2.70 33.61
C ILE A 560 -9.89 -3.77 32.52
N ARG A 561 -11.02 -4.36 32.11
CA ARG A 561 -11.08 -5.35 31.01
C ARG A 561 -10.61 -4.75 29.69
N GLU A 562 -11.13 -3.58 29.31
CA GLU A 562 -10.72 -2.83 28.12
C GLU A 562 -9.23 -2.50 28.13
N CYS A 563 -8.67 -2.08 29.27
CA CYS A 563 -7.24 -1.81 29.43
C CYS A 563 -6.38 -3.09 29.27
N LEU A 564 -6.84 -4.23 29.80
CA LEU A 564 -6.16 -5.53 29.62
C LEU A 564 -6.24 -6.02 28.16
N GLU A 565 -7.37 -5.84 27.48
CA GLU A 565 -7.52 -6.16 26.06
C GLU A 565 -6.62 -5.28 25.18
N GLN A 566 -6.58 -3.96 25.43
CA GLN A 566 -5.65 -3.05 24.75
C GLN A 566 -4.18 -3.45 24.99
N LYS A 567 -3.82 -3.81 26.22
CA LYS A 567 -2.46 -4.30 26.56
C LYS A 567 -2.10 -5.57 25.79
N LEU A 568 -3.02 -6.53 25.67
CA LEU A 568 -2.83 -7.75 24.89
C LEU A 568 -2.69 -7.46 23.39
N GLN A 569 -3.51 -6.54 22.83
CA GLN A 569 -3.39 -6.10 21.45
C GLN A 569 -2.03 -5.43 21.16
N VAL A 570 -1.53 -4.60 22.09
CA VAL A 570 -0.21 -3.97 21.97
C VAL A 570 0.91 -5.01 22.08
N GLN A 571 0.80 -6.01 22.96
CA GLN A 571 1.77 -7.10 23.05
C GLN A 571 1.80 -7.94 21.77
N HIS A 572 0.64 -8.30 21.21
CA HIS A 572 0.53 -9.02 19.94
C HIS A 572 1.11 -8.22 18.76
N LYS A 573 0.78 -6.93 18.63
CA LYS A 573 1.39 -6.04 17.63
C LYS A 573 2.90 -5.96 17.78
N ARG A 574 3.43 -5.90 19.01
CA ARG A 574 4.87 -5.91 19.29
C ARG A 574 5.53 -7.23 18.91
N GLN A 575 4.87 -8.38 19.13
CA GLN A 575 5.35 -9.69 18.70
C GLN A 575 5.42 -9.77 17.17
N GLN A 576 4.34 -9.42 16.47
CA GLN A 576 4.31 -9.38 14.99
C GLN A 576 5.35 -8.43 14.37
N LEU A 577 5.66 -7.31 15.03
CA LEU A 577 6.74 -6.41 14.60
C LEU A 577 8.13 -7.00 14.86
N ALA A 578 8.33 -7.72 15.97
CA ALA A 578 9.59 -8.40 16.24
C ALA A 578 9.82 -9.56 15.25
N GLU A 579 8.80 -10.36 14.96
CA GLU A 579 8.81 -11.43 13.95
C GLU A 579 9.21 -10.88 12.57
N LYS A 580 8.52 -9.84 12.08
CA LYS A 580 8.85 -9.17 10.81
C LYS A 580 10.24 -8.55 10.78
N LEU A 581 10.73 -8.02 11.90
CA LEU A 581 12.12 -7.53 11.98
C LEU A 581 13.12 -8.69 11.91
N THR A 582 12.83 -9.85 12.51
CA THR A 582 13.69 -11.04 12.35
C THR A 582 13.66 -11.64 10.94
N GLU A 583 12.49 -11.64 10.29
CA GLU A 583 12.34 -12.06 8.89
C GLU A 583 13.17 -11.16 7.96
N LEU A 584 12.96 -9.84 8.04
CA LEU A 584 13.69 -8.86 7.23
C LEU A 584 15.21 -8.87 7.48
N THR A 585 15.63 -9.15 8.73
CA THR A 585 17.06 -9.32 9.06
C THR A 585 17.63 -10.59 8.43
N ALA A 586 16.89 -11.70 8.43
CA ALA A 586 17.29 -12.93 7.75
C ALA A 586 17.37 -12.73 6.23
N GLU A 587 16.37 -12.09 5.62
CA GLU A 587 16.37 -11.73 4.19
C GLU A 587 17.59 -10.88 3.84
N PHE A 588 17.83 -9.78 4.57
CA PHE A 588 19.02 -8.93 4.37
C PHE A 588 20.33 -9.75 4.43
N HIS A 589 20.46 -10.68 5.37
CA HIS A 589 21.65 -11.54 5.46
C HIS A 589 21.76 -12.57 4.33
N THR A 590 20.65 -13.11 3.82
CA THR A 590 20.70 -14.00 2.63
C THR A 590 21.09 -13.24 1.37
N VAL A 591 20.54 -12.03 1.17
CA VAL A 591 20.90 -11.13 0.06
C VAL A 591 22.37 -10.74 0.15
N GLN A 592 22.85 -10.28 1.31
CA GLN A 592 24.27 -9.95 1.50
C GLN A 592 25.17 -11.17 1.27
N SER A 593 24.79 -12.37 1.73
CA SER A 593 25.57 -13.59 1.49
C SER A 593 25.63 -13.98 0.01
N ALA A 594 24.51 -13.89 -0.71
CA ALA A 594 24.46 -14.15 -2.15
C ALA A 594 25.31 -13.12 -2.92
N LYS A 595 25.25 -11.86 -2.52
CA LYS A 595 26.01 -10.75 -3.08
C LYS A 595 27.52 -10.87 -2.81
N SER A 596 27.96 -11.24 -1.60
CA SER A 596 29.37 -11.52 -1.30
C SER A 596 29.89 -12.71 -2.10
N LYS A 597 29.09 -13.77 -2.29
CA LYS A 597 29.40 -14.88 -3.20
C LYS A 597 29.54 -14.42 -4.66
N LEU A 598 28.75 -13.43 -5.10
CA LEU A 598 28.87 -12.83 -6.43
C LEU A 598 30.17 -12.01 -6.56
N VAL A 599 30.55 -11.21 -5.55
CA VAL A 599 31.83 -10.48 -5.53
C VAL A 599 33.03 -11.44 -5.58
N CYS A 600 32.99 -12.54 -4.82
CA CYS A 600 34.01 -13.60 -4.92
C CYS A 600 34.09 -14.18 -6.33
N LYS A 601 32.94 -14.54 -6.94
CA LYS A 601 32.90 -15.08 -8.31
C LYS A 601 33.41 -14.09 -9.35
N PHE A 602 33.09 -12.80 -9.22
CA PHE A 602 33.58 -11.73 -10.08
C PHE A 602 35.10 -11.61 -9.98
N ALA A 603 35.64 -11.48 -8.77
CA ALA A 603 37.08 -11.41 -8.52
C ALA A 603 37.83 -12.65 -9.03
N GLU A 604 37.28 -13.85 -8.83
CA GLU A 604 37.84 -15.08 -9.38
C GLU A 604 37.80 -15.14 -10.91
N ALA A 605 36.67 -14.79 -11.53
CA ALA A 605 36.51 -14.82 -12.98
C ALA A 605 37.44 -13.81 -13.66
N PHE A 606 37.57 -12.61 -13.10
CA PHE A 606 38.50 -11.58 -13.57
C PHE A 606 39.97 -12.02 -13.42
N THR A 607 40.33 -12.60 -12.26
CA THR A 607 41.69 -13.14 -12.03
C THR A 607 42.00 -14.27 -13.03
N LYS A 608 41.05 -15.17 -13.26
CA LYS A 608 41.17 -16.26 -14.26
C LYS A 608 41.33 -15.70 -15.68
N ALA A 609 40.47 -14.78 -16.11
CA ALA A 609 40.58 -14.15 -17.43
C ALA A 609 41.95 -13.49 -17.65
N THR A 610 42.44 -12.73 -16.66
CA THR A 610 43.75 -12.06 -16.72
C THR A 610 44.91 -13.06 -16.74
N SER A 611 44.75 -14.25 -16.17
CA SER A 611 45.76 -15.32 -16.22
C SER A 611 45.80 -16.10 -17.54
N TYR A 612 44.75 -16.03 -18.37
CA TYR A 612 44.65 -16.76 -19.65
C TYR A 612 44.91 -15.90 -20.89
N ALA A 613 44.88 -14.58 -20.79
CA ALA A 613 45.16 -13.68 -21.91
C ALA A 613 46.02 -12.49 -21.47
N GLU A 614 47.21 -12.36 -22.08
CA GLU A 614 48.09 -11.18 -21.92
C GLU A 614 47.44 -9.88 -22.45
N THR A 615 46.30 -10.00 -23.15
CA THR A 615 45.52 -8.90 -23.74
C THR A 615 44.08 -8.89 -23.25
N VAL A 616 43.81 -9.07 -21.96
CA VAL A 616 42.52 -8.65 -21.38
C VAL A 616 42.41 -7.13 -21.51
N VAL A 617 41.59 -6.68 -22.45
CA VAL A 617 41.29 -5.27 -22.66
C VAL A 617 40.40 -4.80 -21.51
N TRP A 618 40.99 -4.07 -20.57
CA TRP A 618 40.22 -3.18 -19.69
C TRP A 618 39.31 -2.30 -20.55
N PRO A 619 38.03 -2.08 -20.17
CA PRO A 619 37.24 -1.02 -20.78
C PRO A 619 37.98 0.32 -20.62
N VAL A 620 37.78 1.25 -21.56
CA VAL A 620 38.66 2.41 -21.83
C VAL A 620 38.71 3.48 -20.69
N SER A 621 38.16 3.16 -19.51
CA SER A 621 38.23 3.97 -18.30
C SER A 621 39.42 3.57 -17.44
N ASP A 622 40.28 4.53 -17.10
CA ASP A 622 41.37 4.36 -16.12
C ASP A 622 40.86 4.19 -14.66
N CYS A 623 39.56 4.02 -14.45
CA CYS A 623 38.91 3.93 -13.14
C CYS A 623 38.06 2.65 -13.00
N LEU A 624 38.29 1.91 -11.92
CA LEU A 624 37.43 0.82 -11.46
C LEU A 624 36.36 1.41 -10.54
N ASP A 625 35.16 1.55 -11.06
CA ASP A 625 33.99 2.05 -10.32
C ASP A 625 33.29 0.91 -9.60
N MET A 626 33.30 0.96 -8.26
CA MET A 626 32.63 0.03 -7.34
C MET A 626 31.76 0.81 -6.33
N ARG A 627 31.29 1.99 -6.72
CA ARG A 627 30.41 2.84 -5.90
C ARG A 627 29.06 2.19 -5.66
N GLU A 628 28.47 2.46 -4.50
CA GLU A 628 27.13 2.00 -4.09
C GLU A 628 26.92 0.47 -4.13
N CYS A 629 27.99 -0.31 -4.31
CA CYS A 629 27.98 -1.77 -4.43
C CYS A 629 27.77 -2.50 -3.09
N TRP A 630 27.34 -1.80 -2.03
CA TRP A 630 27.10 -2.27 -0.66
C TRP A 630 28.22 -3.22 -0.12
N LEU A 631 29.47 -2.94 -0.47
CA LEU A 631 30.65 -3.72 -0.07
C LEU A 631 30.82 -3.70 1.45
N VAL A 632 31.09 -4.87 2.03
CA VAL A 632 31.41 -5.07 3.45
C VAL A 632 32.86 -5.57 3.55
N ASP A 633 33.49 -5.50 4.71
CA ASP A 633 34.91 -5.84 4.94
C ASP A 633 35.34 -7.20 4.35
N ASP A 634 34.48 -8.22 4.39
CA ASP A 634 34.74 -9.54 3.78
C ASP A 634 34.87 -9.48 2.24
N ASP A 635 34.14 -8.58 1.57
CA ASP A 635 34.14 -8.39 0.12
C ASP A 635 35.46 -7.77 -0.39
N LEU A 636 36.19 -7.05 0.48
CA LEU A 636 37.48 -6.44 0.11
C LEU A 636 38.55 -7.49 -0.17
N ARG A 637 38.60 -8.60 0.59
CA ARG A 637 39.71 -9.57 0.44
C ARG A 637 39.75 -10.23 -0.95
N PRO A 638 38.63 -10.60 -1.59
CA PRO A 638 38.60 -10.97 -3.01
C PRO A 638 39.00 -9.83 -3.96
N LEU A 639 38.46 -8.62 -3.78
CA LEU A 639 38.71 -7.49 -4.69
C LEU A 639 40.16 -7.01 -4.65
N LEU A 640 40.78 -6.92 -3.48
CA LEU A 640 42.20 -6.57 -3.32
C LEU A 640 43.12 -7.64 -3.90
N LYS A 641 42.75 -8.94 -3.83
CA LYS A 641 43.47 -10.03 -4.51
C LYS A 641 43.35 -9.95 -6.03
N MET A 642 42.17 -9.58 -6.54
CA MET A 642 41.98 -9.33 -7.97
C MET A 642 42.90 -8.19 -8.43
N LEU A 643 42.90 -7.06 -7.72
CA LEU A 643 43.75 -5.90 -8.00
C LEU A 643 45.26 -6.23 -7.94
N ASP A 644 45.70 -6.98 -6.92
CA ASP A 644 47.07 -7.54 -6.84
C ASP A 644 47.46 -8.35 -8.10
N ALA A 645 46.51 -9.11 -8.65
CA ALA A 645 46.75 -10.04 -9.74
C ALA A 645 46.69 -9.41 -11.15
N VAL A 646 46.10 -8.22 -11.31
CA VAL A 646 45.96 -7.59 -12.64
C VAL A 646 47.30 -7.21 -13.26
N GLY A 647 48.31 -6.86 -12.44
CA GLY A 647 49.51 -6.16 -12.93
C GLY A 647 49.12 -4.81 -13.51
N ALA A 648 48.59 -3.93 -12.66
CA ALA A 648 47.62 -2.89 -13.01
C ALA A 648 48.14 -1.66 -13.79
N GLY A 649 49.01 -1.83 -14.79
CA GLY A 649 49.61 -0.77 -15.62
C GLY A 649 48.66 -0.01 -16.57
N LYS A 650 47.34 -0.07 -16.32
CA LYS A 650 46.29 0.72 -16.99
C LYS A 650 45.23 1.27 -16.04
N LEU A 651 45.20 0.83 -14.78
CA LEU A 651 44.19 1.25 -13.82
C LEU A 651 44.78 2.33 -12.92
N ARG A 652 44.25 3.56 -12.97
CA ARG A 652 44.75 4.70 -12.20
C ARG A 652 43.95 4.96 -10.93
N ARG A 653 42.62 4.77 -10.96
CA ARG A 653 41.71 5.02 -9.83
C ARG A 653 40.93 3.75 -9.47
N VAL A 654 40.67 3.57 -8.17
CA VAL A 654 39.65 2.64 -7.66
C VAL A 654 38.67 3.43 -6.80
N ASP A 655 37.37 3.33 -7.10
CA ASP A 655 36.32 4.09 -6.40
C ASP A 655 35.40 3.15 -5.62
N PHE A 656 35.49 3.23 -4.29
CA PHE A 656 34.73 2.44 -3.33
C PHE A 656 33.76 3.30 -2.50
N ARG A 657 33.34 4.48 -2.99
CA ARG A 657 32.41 5.35 -2.24
C ARG A 657 31.03 4.72 -2.00
N TYR A 658 30.33 5.19 -0.97
CA TYR A 658 28.98 4.77 -0.60
C TYR A 658 28.85 3.25 -0.33
N ASN A 659 29.89 2.65 0.25
CA ASN A 659 29.89 1.25 0.67
C ASN A 659 29.80 1.13 2.20
N ARG A 660 29.75 -0.10 2.73
CA ARG A 660 29.64 -0.41 4.17
C ARG A 660 30.96 -0.97 4.73
N ILE A 661 32.08 -0.47 4.21
CA ILE A 661 33.42 -0.80 4.69
C ILE A 661 33.64 -0.13 6.05
N THR A 662 34.32 -0.81 6.97
CA THR A 662 34.62 -0.33 8.33
C THR A 662 36.12 -0.23 8.61
N GLY A 663 36.47 0.20 9.82
CA GLY A 663 37.84 0.13 10.33
C GLY A 663 38.47 -1.27 10.32
N GLU A 664 37.68 -2.34 10.36
CA GLU A 664 38.22 -3.71 10.23
C GLU A 664 38.73 -4.01 8.81
N GLY A 665 37.98 -3.61 7.77
CA GLY A 665 38.37 -3.80 6.37
C GLY A 665 39.64 -3.04 5.97
N MET A 666 39.94 -1.94 6.68
CA MET A 666 41.20 -1.19 6.51
C MET A 666 42.44 -2.07 6.77
N GLY A 667 42.35 -3.09 7.64
CA GLY A 667 43.46 -4.01 7.88
C GLY A 667 43.89 -4.78 6.63
N HIS A 668 42.95 -5.19 5.78
CA HIS A 668 43.26 -5.82 4.49
C HIS A 668 43.72 -4.81 3.45
N LEU A 669 43.12 -3.61 3.44
CA LEU A 669 43.51 -2.52 2.55
C LEU A 669 44.98 -2.12 2.76
N VAL A 670 45.45 -1.94 4.01
CA VAL A 670 46.85 -1.59 4.31
C VAL A 670 47.84 -2.58 3.73
N ILE A 671 47.53 -3.89 3.77
CA ILE A 671 48.41 -4.93 3.22
C ILE A 671 48.50 -4.79 1.69
N PHE A 672 47.41 -4.48 1.01
CA PHE A 672 47.39 -4.20 -0.43
C PHE A 672 48.13 -2.90 -0.77
N LEU A 673 47.79 -1.78 -0.12
CA LEU A 673 48.42 -0.48 -0.38
C LEU A 673 49.93 -0.53 -0.16
N LYS A 674 50.43 -1.30 0.82
CA LYS A 674 51.87 -1.52 1.01
C LYS A 674 52.54 -2.18 -0.21
N LYS A 675 51.93 -3.20 -0.81
CA LYS A 675 52.45 -3.86 -2.02
C LYS A 675 52.39 -2.92 -3.23
N LEU A 676 51.24 -2.26 -3.42
CA LEU A 676 50.99 -1.30 -4.48
C LEU A 676 52.06 -0.21 -4.49
N LEU A 677 52.35 0.35 -3.31
CA LEU A 677 53.32 1.42 -3.13
C LEU A 677 54.77 0.96 -3.35
N LEU A 678 55.12 -0.28 -2.94
CA LEU A 678 56.40 -0.91 -3.29
C LEU A 678 56.52 -1.25 -4.80
N SER A 679 55.42 -1.41 -5.53
CA SER A 679 55.41 -1.57 -6.99
C SER A 679 55.60 -0.22 -7.70
N LEU A 680 54.86 0.82 -7.27
CA LEU A 680 55.01 2.20 -7.75
C LEU A 680 56.43 2.75 -7.56
N ALA A 681 57.09 2.38 -6.46
CA ALA A 681 58.43 2.85 -6.12
C ALA A 681 59.59 2.18 -6.92
N ASN A 682 59.36 1.05 -7.58
CA ASN A 682 60.39 0.28 -8.29
C ASN A 682 60.37 0.56 -9.80
N VAL A 683 60.91 1.72 -10.20
CA VAL A 683 60.86 2.25 -11.57
C VAL A 683 61.49 1.32 -12.62
N ASP A 684 62.50 0.52 -12.27
CA ASP A 684 63.22 -0.38 -13.20
C ASP A 684 62.42 -1.62 -13.66
N SER A 685 61.15 -1.75 -13.28
CA SER A 685 60.29 -2.89 -13.62
C SER A 685 59.22 -2.54 -14.65
N ASN A 686 59.19 -3.26 -15.78
CA ASN A 686 58.12 -3.24 -16.81
C ASN A 686 56.75 -3.79 -16.32
N ARG A 687 56.46 -3.67 -15.02
CA ARG A 687 55.22 -4.06 -14.33
C ARG A 687 54.87 -3.07 -13.20
N ALA A 688 55.10 -1.77 -13.43
CA ALA A 688 54.63 -0.72 -12.53
C ALA A 688 53.09 -0.77 -12.45
N SER A 689 52.55 -0.89 -11.24
CA SER A 689 51.11 -0.79 -10.99
C SER A 689 50.68 0.68 -11.11
N GLY A 690 49.66 0.97 -11.91
CA GLY A 690 49.25 2.36 -12.23
C GLY A 690 48.37 3.04 -11.20
N ILE A 691 47.90 2.32 -10.16
CA ILE A 691 46.85 2.81 -9.25
C ILE A 691 47.42 3.90 -8.33
N SER A 692 47.15 5.16 -8.66
CA SER A 692 47.56 6.34 -7.89
C SER A 692 46.47 6.88 -6.95
N GLU A 693 45.21 6.48 -7.12
CA GLU A 693 44.08 6.99 -6.34
C GLU A 693 43.14 5.86 -5.86
N VAL A 694 42.78 5.89 -4.58
CA VAL A 694 41.73 5.03 -3.99
C VAL A 694 40.74 5.91 -3.23
N ASP A 695 39.48 5.93 -3.67
CA ASP A 695 38.41 6.75 -3.10
C ASP A 695 37.51 5.91 -2.20
N LEU A 696 37.39 6.28 -0.93
CA LEU A 696 36.73 5.52 0.15
C LEU A 696 35.75 6.38 0.96
N ARG A 697 35.34 7.53 0.42
CA ARG A 697 34.40 8.45 1.06
C ARG A 697 33.00 7.87 1.24
N GLN A 698 32.21 8.42 2.16
CA GLN A 698 30.85 7.98 2.49
C GLN A 698 30.73 6.47 2.84
N ASN A 699 31.74 5.93 3.51
CA ASN A 699 31.81 4.62 4.15
C ASN A 699 31.71 4.72 5.69
N CYS A 700 31.68 3.57 6.37
CA CYS A 700 31.58 3.43 7.83
C CYS A 700 32.95 3.33 8.54
N ILE A 701 33.97 4.02 8.03
CA ILE A 701 35.36 3.91 8.52
C ILE A 701 35.59 4.92 9.66
N SER A 702 35.99 4.41 10.83
CA SER A 702 36.29 5.21 12.02
C SER A 702 37.64 5.92 11.93
N LEU A 703 37.86 6.92 12.80
CA LEU A 703 39.15 7.62 12.92
C LEU A 703 40.31 6.66 13.23
N ASP A 704 40.06 5.56 13.95
CA ASP A 704 41.07 4.53 14.20
C ASP A 704 41.40 3.71 12.96
N GLY A 705 40.43 3.50 12.06
CA GLY A 705 40.67 2.95 10.72
C GLY A 705 41.59 3.85 9.90
N ILE A 706 41.32 5.16 9.86
CA ILE A 706 42.16 6.15 9.16
C ILE A 706 43.58 6.17 9.74
N ARG A 707 43.70 6.22 11.08
CA ARG A 707 45.00 6.17 11.77
C ARG A 707 45.76 4.86 11.53
N ALA A 708 45.06 3.72 11.42
CA ALA A 708 45.66 2.45 11.05
C ALA A 708 46.18 2.43 9.60
N VAL A 709 45.50 3.09 8.66
CA VAL A 709 45.99 3.24 7.28
C VAL A 709 47.23 4.13 7.22
N ALA A 710 47.15 5.34 7.80
CA ALA A 710 48.26 6.30 7.79
C ALA A 710 49.53 5.71 8.42
N LYS A 711 49.43 5.24 9.67
CA LYS A 711 50.53 4.56 10.38
C LYS A 711 50.99 3.28 9.67
N GLY A 712 50.06 2.60 9.00
CA GLY A 712 50.36 1.50 8.09
C GLY A 712 51.36 1.91 7.01
N LEU A 713 51.10 2.98 6.28
CA LEU A 713 51.96 3.48 5.22
C LEU A 713 53.28 4.09 5.76
N GLU A 714 53.22 4.83 6.87
CA GLU A 714 54.41 5.37 7.57
C GLU A 714 55.44 4.29 7.92
N THR A 715 55.01 3.08 8.31
CA THR A 715 55.97 1.99 8.62
C THR A 715 56.81 1.52 7.43
N LEU A 716 56.47 1.86 6.18
CA LEU A 716 57.38 1.66 5.03
C LEU A 716 58.52 2.68 5.01
N ILE A 717 58.30 3.90 5.53
CA ILE A 717 59.32 4.94 5.64
C ILE A 717 60.19 4.66 6.87
N SER A 718 59.57 4.44 8.04
CA SER A 718 60.29 4.16 9.30
C SER A 718 60.99 2.79 9.34
N GLY A 719 60.72 1.90 8.39
CA GLY A 719 61.35 0.58 8.27
C GLY A 719 62.78 0.57 7.71
N GLN A 720 63.36 1.73 7.41
CA GLN A 720 64.65 1.91 6.71
C GLN A 720 65.88 1.20 7.32
N ASN A 721 65.83 0.73 8.57
CA ASN A 721 67.00 0.24 9.31
C ASN A 721 67.30 -1.28 9.20
N SER A 722 66.57 -2.07 8.39
CA SER A 722 66.85 -3.52 8.24
C SER A 722 66.91 -4.04 6.79
N ASN A 723 68.15 -4.30 6.35
CA ASN A 723 68.61 -5.21 5.30
C ASN A 723 68.15 -5.02 3.83
N ASN A 724 66.98 -4.48 3.51
CA ASN A 724 66.54 -4.28 2.10
C ASN A 724 66.95 -2.90 1.55
N ARG A 725 68.19 -2.78 1.11
CA ARG A 725 68.85 -1.49 0.80
C ARG A 725 68.50 -0.84 -0.55
N THR A 726 67.78 -1.53 -1.45
CA THR A 726 67.50 -1.05 -2.82
C THR A 726 66.25 -0.17 -2.92
N VAL A 727 65.20 -0.43 -2.14
CA VAL A 727 63.94 0.35 -2.15
C VAL A 727 63.96 1.52 -1.15
N ALA A 728 65.05 1.69 -0.39
CA ALA A 728 65.09 2.53 0.81
C ALA A 728 65.08 4.06 0.56
N ASN A 729 65.30 4.51 -0.68
CA ASN A 729 65.57 5.91 -1.03
C ASN A 729 64.43 6.60 -1.81
N THR A 730 63.27 5.96 -2.02
CA THR A 730 62.24 6.41 -2.98
C THR A 730 61.03 7.09 -2.35
N LEU A 731 60.89 7.10 -1.02
CA LEU A 731 59.73 7.66 -0.30
C LEU A 731 60.16 8.77 0.66
N LYS A 732 59.37 9.86 0.72
CA LYS A 732 59.68 11.08 1.49
C LYS A 732 58.81 11.23 2.73
N SER A 733 57.49 11.14 2.56
CA SER A 733 56.53 11.43 3.64
C SER A 733 55.13 10.88 3.32
N VAL A 734 54.39 10.53 4.37
CA VAL A 734 52.93 10.41 4.36
C VAL A 734 52.36 11.67 5.01
N ALA A 735 51.30 12.24 4.44
CA ALA A 735 50.51 13.30 5.03
C ALA A 735 49.06 12.83 5.23
N VAL A 736 48.38 13.37 6.23
CA VAL A 736 46.95 13.16 6.49
C VAL A 736 46.32 14.53 6.69
N THR A 737 45.30 14.83 5.91
CA THR A 737 44.50 16.07 6.06
C THR A 737 43.55 15.95 7.26
N GLU A 738 43.07 17.09 7.77
CA GLU A 738 42.07 17.12 8.85
C GLU A 738 40.78 16.39 8.44
N ASP A 739 40.42 16.45 7.15
CA ASP A 739 39.28 15.72 6.55
C ASP A 739 39.49 14.20 6.44
N GLY A 740 40.68 13.66 6.72
CA GLY A 740 40.97 12.22 6.68
C GLY A 740 41.46 11.68 5.33
N ARG A 741 41.76 12.54 4.35
CA ARG A 741 42.43 12.17 3.10
C ARG A 741 43.93 11.97 3.34
N ILE A 742 44.49 10.85 2.88
CA ILE A 742 45.88 10.42 3.07
C ILE A 742 46.64 10.56 1.75
N GLU A 743 47.81 11.19 1.77
CA GLU A 743 48.66 11.42 0.59
C GLU A 743 50.08 10.93 0.84
N VAL A 744 50.71 10.27 -0.14
CA VAL A 744 52.09 9.76 -0.02
C VAL A 744 52.99 10.32 -1.11
N PHE A 745 54.14 10.85 -0.72
CA PHE A 745 55.08 11.55 -1.59
C PHE A 745 56.39 10.79 -1.76
N ALA A 746 56.88 10.71 -3.00
CA ALA A 746 58.20 10.16 -3.30
C ALA A 746 59.35 11.11 -2.89
N ALA A 747 60.52 10.52 -2.70
CA ALA A 747 61.77 11.26 -2.60
C ALA A 747 62.28 11.60 -4.01
N GLY A 748 62.38 12.89 -4.32
CA GLY A 748 62.74 13.37 -5.66
C GLY A 748 64.17 12.99 -6.05
N ILE A 749 64.33 12.43 -7.25
CA ILE A 749 65.64 12.10 -7.82
C ILE A 749 66.33 13.38 -8.30
N GLY A 750 67.13 13.97 -7.40
CA GLY A 750 68.18 14.92 -7.78
C GLY A 750 67.90 16.40 -7.52
N SER A 751 68.13 16.85 -6.28
CA SER A 751 69.05 17.97 -6.06
C SER A 751 69.59 17.97 -4.63
N ARG A 752 70.92 17.85 -4.48
CA ARG A 752 71.61 18.21 -3.24
C ARG A 752 71.97 19.70 -3.32
N ASN A 753 71.12 20.58 -2.81
CA ASN A 753 71.53 21.88 -2.31
C ASN A 753 70.50 22.48 -1.35
N PHE A 754 71.04 23.08 -0.28
CA PHE A 754 70.50 24.00 0.72
C PHE A 754 68.98 24.17 0.93
N ALA A 755 68.61 24.18 2.21
CA ALA A 755 67.27 24.40 2.71
C ALA A 755 66.70 25.78 2.32
N GLN A 756 65.46 25.77 1.84
CA GLN A 756 64.55 26.92 1.93
C GLN A 756 63.10 26.43 1.96
N ASP A 757 62.26 27.08 2.76
CA ASP A 757 60.83 26.75 2.84
C ASP A 757 60.09 27.21 1.58
N SER A 758 59.59 26.27 0.79
CA SER A 758 58.62 26.54 -0.27
C SER A 758 57.78 25.30 -0.58
N THR A 759 56.46 25.47 -0.59
CA THR A 759 55.47 24.46 -0.97
C THR A 759 55.41 24.28 -2.49
N THR A 760 56.49 23.78 -3.09
CA THR A 760 56.46 23.28 -4.47
C THR A 760 55.57 22.04 -4.52
N PHE A 761 54.44 22.11 -5.22
CA PHE A 761 53.52 20.99 -5.42
C PHE A 761 54.22 19.83 -6.15
N THR A 762 54.68 18.84 -5.40
CA THR A 762 55.03 17.52 -5.92
C THR A 762 53.79 16.64 -5.86
N ASP A 763 53.31 16.16 -7.01
CA ASP A 763 52.12 15.30 -7.05
C ASP A 763 52.29 14.06 -6.14
N PRO A 764 51.29 13.70 -5.33
CA PRO A 764 51.33 12.49 -4.52
C PRO A 764 51.31 11.24 -5.41
N VAL A 765 52.17 10.28 -5.08
CA VAL A 765 52.30 8.98 -5.81
C VAL A 765 51.12 8.06 -5.47
N LEU A 766 50.56 8.21 -4.28
CA LEU A 766 49.33 7.54 -3.86
C LEU A 766 48.46 8.50 -3.05
N VAL A 767 47.18 8.59 -3.42
CA VAL A 767 46.11 9.25 -2.67
C VAL A 767 45.12 8.19 -2.20
N VAL A 768 44.76 8.23 -0.92
CA VAL A 768 43.67 7.44 -0.34
C VAL A 768 42.70 8.40 0.33
N ASP A 769 41.55 8.66 -0.30
CA ASP A 769 40.56 9.63 0.17
C ASP A 769 39.54 8.93 1.07
N ILE A 770 39.67 9.11 2.39
CA ILE A 770 38.82 8.50 3.42
C ILE A 770 37.91 9.56 4.07
N SER A 771 37.73 10.71 3.41
CA SER A 771 36.96 11.85 3.93
C SER A 771 35.44 11.65 3.90
N ALA A 772 34.69 12.50 4.61
CA ALA A 772 33.23 12.45 4.71
C ALA A 772 32.66 11.05 5.11
N ASN A 773 33.40 10.32 5.94
CA ASN A 773 33.02 9.01 6.47
C ASN A 773 32.27 9.14 7.81
N ILE A 774 31.38 8.19 8.07
CA ILE A 774 30.55 8.16 9.27
C ILE A 774 31.16 7.15 10.26
N ASP A 775 31.44 7.57 11.50
CA ASP A 775 31.86 6.63 12.55
C ASP A 775 30.67 5.83 13.10
N ALA A 776 30.18 4.92 12.26
CA ALA A 776 29.16 3.94 12.58
C ALA A 776 29.79 2.61 13.07
N HIS A 777 31.06 2.61 13.49
CA HIS A 777 31.76 1.38 13.87
C HIS A 777 31.04 0.65 15.03
N TRP A 778 30.55 1.40 16.02
CA TRP A 778 29.76 0.85 17.12
C TRP A 778 28.43 0.21 16.67
N LEU A 779 27.71 0.81 15.71
CA LEU A 779 26.47 0.26 15.13
C LEU A 779 26.74 -1.07 14.40
N VAL A 780 27.83 -1.15 13.64
CA VAL A 780 28.20 -2.38 12.92
C VAL A 780 28.66 -3.46 13.91
N VAL A 781 29.40 -3.10 14.96
CA VAL A 781 29.79 -4.04 16.03
C VAL A 781 28.57 -4.55 16.80
N GLU A 782 27.61 -3.70 17.16
CA GLU A 782 26.38 -4.14 17.85
C GLU A 782 25.55 -5.05 16.94
N SER A 783 25.41 -4.73 15.65
CA SER A 783 24.76 -5.61 14.67
C SER A 783 25.45 -6.97 14.56
N ARG A 784 26.80 -7.00 14.50
CA ARG A 784 27.58 -8.24 14.49
C ARG A 784 27.45 -9.03 15.81
N ARG A 785 27.28 -8.35 16.94
CA ARG A 785 27.05 -8.97 18.26
C ARG A 785 25.71 -9.70 18.30
N PHE A 786 24.63 -9.08 17.79
CA PHE A 786 23.34 -9.75 17.58
C PHE A 786 23.47 -10.96 16.65
N GLN A 787 24.16 -10.83 15.52
CA GLN A 787 24.39 -11.94 14.57
C GLN A 787 25.18 -13.10 15.20
N ALA A 788 26.20 -12.80 16.01
CA ALA A 788 27.03 -13.80 16.68
C ALA A 788 26.27 -14.57 17.78
N GLN A 789 25.28 -13.93 18.43
CA GLN A 789 24.35 -14.62 19.32
C GLN A 789 23.42 -15.56 18.54
N TYR A 790 22.86 -15.11 17.40
CA TYR A 790 21.96 -15.94 16.59
C TYR A 790 22.63 -17.18 16.01
N ARG A 791 23.86 -17.08 15.46
CA ARG A 791 24.58 -18.25 14.92
C ARG A 791 24.85 -19.32 15.96
N ARG A 792 25.06 -18.95 17.23
CA ARG A 792 25.25 -19.90 18.35
C ARG A 792 23.98 -20.70 18.71
N SER A 793 22.82 -20.35 18.16
CA SER A 793 21.58 -21.12 18.30
C SER A 793 21.27 -22.04 17.11
N THR A 794 22.10 -22.07 16.05
CA THR A 794 21.80 -22.80 14.81
C THR A 794 22.62 -24.09 14.61
N ASP A 795 23.72 -24.27 15.33
CA ASP A 795 24.61 -25.44 15.18
C ASP A 795 24.34 -26.53 16.24
N GLY A 796 23.67 -27.61 15.83
CA GLY A 796 23.66 -28.90 16.56
C GLY A 796 22.30 -29.38 17.09
N PRO A 797 21.62 -30.34 16.41
CA PRO A 797 20.39 -30.95 16.92
C PRO A 797 20.70 -32.01 17.99
N SER A 798 20.56 -31.64 19.28
CA SER A 798 20.60 -32.57 20.41
C SER A 798 19.23 -32.65 21.08
N VAL A 799 18.70 -33.87 21.24
CA VAL A 799 17.36 -34.11 21.82
C VAL A 799 17.46 -34.11 23.35
N GLY A 800 16.92 -33.08 24.01
CA GLY A 800 16.88 -33.02 25.48
C GLY A 800 16.07 -31.86 26.06
N ASN A 801 14.90 -32.18 26.62
CA ASN A 801 14.05 -31.35 27.51
C ASN A 801 13.69 -29.92 27.08
N ASN A 802 12.44 -29.74 26.65
CA ASN A 802 11.77 -28.44 26.59
C ASN A 802 11.61 -27.84 27.99
N ASN A 803 12.37 -26.78 28.35
CA ASN A 803 11.93 -25.74 29.32
C ASN A 803 12.85 -24.49 29.45
N HIS A 804 13.72 -24.17 28.48
CA HIS A 804 14.66 -23.01 28.59
C HIS A 804 14.54 -21.94 27.49
N SER A 805 13.58 -22.03 26.58
CA SER A 805 13.45 -21.11 25.42
C SER A 805 13.12 -19.64 25.78
N TYR A 806 12.76 -19.32 27.03
CA TYR A 806 12.34 -17.97 27.45
C TYR A 806 13.40 -17.17 28.22
N VAL A 807 14.54 -17.78 28.59
CA VAL A 807 15.50 -17.13 29.50
C VAL A 807 16.36 -16.08 28.78
N GLY A 808 16.85 -16.36 27.57
CA GLY A 808 17.83 -15.50 26.88
C GLY A 808 17.38 -14.06 26.64
N ALA A 809 16.16 -13.85 26.13
CA ALA A 809 15.63 -12.51 25.86
C ALA A 809 15.27 -11.74 27.15
N ALA A 810 14.78 -12.45 28.18
CA ALA A 810 14.52 -11.86 29.48
C ALA A 810 15.81 -11.44 30.20
N GLN A 811 16.87 -12.24 30.07
CA GLN A 811 18.15 -12.00 30.71
C GLN A 811 19.00 -10.93 29.99
N LEU A 812 18.92 -10.84 28.66
CA LEU A 812 19.47 -9.69 27.93
C LEU A 812 18.79 -8.37 28.33
N LEU A 813 17.47 -8.38 28.56
CA LEU A 813 16.78 -7.21 29.11
C LEU A 813 17.16 -6.92 30.57
N SER A 814 17.32 -7.94 31.43
CA SER A 814 17.81 -7.71 32.80
C SER A 814 19.21 -7.14 32.81
N ASP A 815 20.12 -7.62 31.97
CA ASP A 815 21.53 -7.20 32.01
C ASP A 815 21.71 -5.78 31.45
N VAL A 816 20.94 -5.40 30.42
CA VAL A 816 20.90 -4.02 29.91
C VAL A 816 20.25 -3.07 30.94
N LEU A 817 19.20 -3.50 31.64
CA LEU A 817 18.61 -2.72 32.72
C LEU A 817 19.56 -2.60 33.91
N PHE A 818 20.15 -3.68 34.44
CA PHE A 818 21.14 -3.65 35.51
C PHE A 818 22.37 -2.78 35.20
N SER A 819 22.81 -2.73 33.93
CA SER A 819 23.92 -1.84 33.52
C SER A 819 23.51 -0.35 33.50
N ARG A 820 22.25 -0.05 33.17
CA ARG A 820 21.68 1.30 33.21
C ARG A 820 21.32 1.73 34.63
N ASP A 821 20.80 0.81 35.43
CA ASP A 821 20.41 1.05 36.82
C ASP A 821 21.65 1.21 37.70
N LYS A 822 22.76 0.49 37.42
CA LYS A 822 24.06 0.78 38.06
C LYS A 822 24.56 2.19 37.79
N SER A 823 24.53 2.63 36.54
CA SER A 823 25.00 3.98 36.19
C SER A 823 24.07 5.07 36.74
N LEU A 824 22.76 4.82 36.84
CA LEU A 824 21.83 5.70 37.57
C LEU A 824 22.05 5.66 39.09
N GLN A 825 22.41 4.51 39.67
CA GLN A 825 22.76 4.36 41.09
C GLN A 825 24.09 5.05 41.45
N GLU A 826 25.06 5.07 40.53
CA GLU A 826 26.31 5.85 40.68
C GLU A 826 26.06 7.37 40.58
N ILE A 827 25.08 7.81 39.80
CA ILE A 827 24.72 9.23 39.64
C ILE A 827 23.81 9.74 40.77
N TYR A 828 22.85 8.94 41.24
CA TYR A 828 21.78 9.37 42.17
C TYR A 828 21.78 8.67 43.54
N GLY A 829 22.67 7.70 43.78
CA GLY A 829 22.87 7.06 45.09
C GLY A 829 21.74 6.15 45.59
N LEU A 830 20.68 5.93 44.80
CA LEU A 830 19.48 5.18 45.19
C LEU A 830 19.10 4.14 44.14
N ASP A 831 18.78 2.92 44.61
CA ASP A 831 18.14 1.89 43.79
C ASP A 831 16.62 2.15 43.73
N LEU A 832 16.19 2.73 42.61
CA LEU A 832 14.80 3.08 42.36
C LEU A 832 13.90 1.85 42.14
N VAL A 833 14.46 0.69 41.77
CA VAL A 833 13.67 -0.51 41.44
C VAL A 833 13.26 -1.25 42.71
N SER A 834 14.16 -1.42 43.68
CA SER A 834 13.80 -2.04 44.97
C SER A 834 12.84 -1.17 45.80
N ALA A 835 12.94 0.16 45.69
CA ALA A 835 12.01 1.10 46.32
C ALA A 835 10.57 0.99 45.77
N PHE A 836 10.39 0.70 44.47
CA PHE A 836 9.06 0.66 43.83
C PHE A 836 8.42 -0.74 43.78
N MET A 837 9.22 -1.81 43.76
CA MET A 837 8.73 -3.17 43.49
C MET A 837 8.34 -3.99 44.74
N GLY A 838 8.54 -3.49 45.96
CA GLY A 838 7.98 -4.07 47.19
C GLY A 838 8.33 -5.53 47.50
N ASN A 839 9.41 -6.06 46.93
CA ASN A 839 9.77 -7.48 47.01
C ASN A 839 10.52 -7.82 48.31
N GLU A 840 9.79 -8.01 49.41
CA GLU A 840 10.33 -8.78 50.54
C GLU A 840 10.58 -10.23 50.11
N LYS A 841 11.86 -10.61 49.93
CA LYS A 841 12.24 -12.01 49.77
C LYS A 841 12.46 -12.65 51.14
N PRO A 842 11.87 -13.83 51.41
CA PRO A 842 12.20 -14.60 52.60
C PRO A 842 13.67 -15.02 52.58
N GLY A 843 14.34 -14.94 53.73
CA GLY A 843 15.79 -14.99 53.82
C GLY A 843 16.42 -16.38 53.64
N LEU A 844 17.74 -16.36 53.44
CA LEU A 844 18.63 -17.52 53.53
C LEU A 844 19.71 -17.21 54.58
N ALA A 845 19.89 -18.11 55.56
CA ALA A 845 20.64 -17.81 56.78
C ALA A 845 22.02 -18.48 56.83
N SER A 846 23.06 -17.68 57.07
CA SER A 846 24.34 -17.98 57.75
C SER A 846 25.30 -16.80 57.50
N SER A 847 26.24 -16.44 58.39
CA SER A 847 26.71 -17.09 59.61
C SER A 847 27.13 -16.05 60.68
N LEU A 848 27.00 -16.43 61.96
CA LEU A 848 27.77 -16.02 63.17
C LEU A 848 28.47 -14.62 63.20
N ARG A 849 28.43 -13.83 64.29
CA ARG A 849 28.44 -14.24 65.71
C ARG A 849 28.14 -13.09 66.71
N GLY A 850 27.23 -13.32 67.66
CA GLY A 850 27.13 -12.62 68.96
C GLY A 850 26.57 -11.17 68.97
N SER A 851 26.23 -10.57 70.13
CA SER A 851 25.82 -11.11 71.45
C SER A 851 25.36 -9.96 72.37
N VAL A 852 24.58 -10.27 73.42
CA VAL A 852 24.26 -9.44 74.63
C VAL A 852 23.21 -8.31 74.51
N ALA A 853 22.19 -8.43 75.39
CA ALA A 853 21.24 -7.41 75.90
C ALA A 853 20.26 -6.72 74.90
N GLY A 854 19.02 -6.38 75.31
CA GLY A 854 18.37 -6.60 76.62
C GLY A 854 16.84 -6.44 76.58
N THR A 855 16.15 -7.05 77.55
CA THR A 855 14.67 -7.06 77.66
C THR A 855 14.12 -5.82 78.36
N PHE A 856 12.90 -5.37 78.02
CA PHE A 856 11.74 -5.16 78.92
C PHE A 856 10.60 -4.42 78.14
N ARG A 857 9.36 -4.26 78.63
CA ARG A 857 8.23 -5.22 78.84
C ARG A 857 6.99 -4.40 79.27
N ARG A 858 5.75 -4.78 78.90
CA ARG A 858 4.45 -4.31 79.48
C ARG A 858 4.10 -2.82 79.21
N LYS A 859 2.85 -2.33 79.38
CA LYS A 859 1.57 -2.95 79.83
C LYS A 859 0.34 -2.24 79.22
N SER A 860 -0.85 -2.83 79.38
CA SER A 860 -2.16 -2.24 79.07
C SER A 860 -3.16 -2.29 80.25
N ALA A 861 -4.02 -1.27 80.33
CA ALA A 861 -5.31 -1.14 81.04
C ALA A 861 -5.96 0.18 80.49
N SER A 862 -7.25 0.34 80.18
CA SER A 862 -8.51 0.10 80.93
C SER A 862 -8.68 1.09 82.11
N THR A 863 -9.82 1.77 82.33
CA THR A 863 -11.23 1.43 81.98
C THR A 863 -12.14 2.62 81.56
N ASP A 864 -13.34 2.26 81.07
CA ASP A 864 -14.66 2.94 81.20
C ASP A 864 -15.06 4.21 80.43
N SER A 865 -16.39 4.42 80.39
CA SER A 865 -17.16 5.44 79.67
C SER A 865 -18.33 5.92 80.56
N PRO A 866 -19.01 7.05 80.26
CA PRO A 866 -20.31 6.87 79.56
C PRO A 866 -20.77 8.00 78.60
N ALA A 867 -21.41 7.56 77.51
CA ALA A 867 -22.60 8.11 76.83
C ALA A 867 -22.96 9.63 76.83
N ARG A 868 -22.96 10.17 75.59
CA ARG A 868 -24.13 10.78 74.88
C ARG A 868 -24.45 12.30 74.99
N VAL A 869 -24.01 13.03 73.94
CA VAL A 869 -24.76 14.02 73.11
C VAL A 869 -25.54 15.17 73.78
N VAL A 870 -25.10 16.42 73.53
CA VAL A 870 -25.85 17.50 72.84
C VAL A 870 -24.86 18.50 72.21
N PRO A 871 -24.97 18.83 70.90
CA PRO A 871 -24.49 20.10 70.35
C PRO A 871 -25.66 21.09 70.20
N ALA A 872 -25.53 22.29 70.77
CA ALA A 872 -26.51 23.38 70.61
C ALA A 872 -25.86 24.56 69.87
N SER A 873 -26.47 25.00 68.76
CA SER A 873 -26.03 26.18 68.01
C SER A 873 -27.25 27.02 67.60
N PRO A 874 -27.31 28.32 67.97
CA PRO A 874 -28.53 29.12 67.83
C PRO A 874 -28.72 29.74 66.44
N ARG A 875 -29.65 29.14 65.71
CA ARG A 875 -30.44 29.65 64.57
C ARG A 875 -30.81 31.16 64.61
N ALA A 876 -30.42 31.91 63.56
CA ALA A 876 -31.15 33.06 63.00
C ALA A 876 -30.69 33.28 61.53
N GLN A 877 -31.57 33.14 60.52
CA GLN A 877 -32.17 34.23 59.71
C GLN A 877 -31.23 34.84 58.63
N LEU A 878 -31.64 35.12 57.37
CA LEU A 878 -32.99 35.26 56.77
C LEU A 878 -33.02 34.93 55.24
N SER A 879 -34.23 34.95 54.66
CA SER A 879 -34.70 34.92 53.23
C SER A 879 -33.69 35.07 52.08
N LEU A 880 -33.72 34.28 50.99
CA LEU A 880 -34.78 34.00 49.98
C LEU A 880 -35.05 35.10 48.93
N SER A 881 -34.69 34.83 47.66
CA SER A 881 -35.52 35.12 46.46
C SER A 881 -34.86 34.57 45.17
N SER A 882 -35.54 33.67 44.43
CA SER A 882 -35.47 33.51 42.94
C SER A 882 -36.10 32.18 42.47
N GLU A 883 -37.43 32.12 42.35
CA GLU A 883 -38.09 31.35 41.28
C GLU A 883 -38.16 32.27 40.03
N ALA A 884 -38.41 31.86 38.77
CA ALA A 884 -39.15 30.72 38.21
C ALA A 884 -38.74 30.56 36.71
N ALA A 885 -39.13 29.59 35.87
CA ALA A 885 -39.83 28.28 35.99
C ALA A 885 -39.79 27.55 34.61
N SER A 886 -40.41 26.35 34.54
CA SER A 886 -40.69 25.51 33.33
C SER A 886 -39.49 24.68 32.80
N ALA A 887 -39.53 23.34 32.64
CA ALA A 887 -40.49 22.40 31.98
C ALA A 887 -40.30 22.35 30.45
N LEU A 888 -40.23 21.20 29.73
CA LEU A 888 -40.66 19.80 29.98
C LEU A 888 -39.70 18.71 29.42
N PHE A 889 -40.00 17.44 29.76
CA PHE A 889 -39.70 16.11 29.16
C PHE A 889 -38.93 16.03 27.80
N VAL A 890 -37.90 15.19 27.56
CA VAL A 890 -37.72 13.71 27.74
C VAL A 890 -38.54 12.85 26.73
N PRO A 891 -37.96 11.85 26.00
CA PRO A 891 -36.57 11.61 25.54
C PRO A 891 -36.50 11.11 24.05
N ALA A 892 -35.32 10.69 23.57
CA ALA A 892 -35.19 9.80 22.39
C ALA A 892 -34.10 8.72 22.60
N LYS A 893 -34.41 7.45 22.33
CA LYS A 893 -33.46 6.32 22.49
C LYS A 893 -32.67 6.05 21.21
N ARG A 894 -31.36 5.79 21.35
CA ARG A 894 -30.62 4.95 20.39
C ARG A 894 -31.11 3.50 20.47
N ALA A 895 -31.40 2.90 19.32
CA ALA A 895 -31.38 1.47 19.11
C ALA A 895 -31.02 1.21 17.63
N GLY A 896 -30.03 0.36 17.38
CA GLY A 896 -29.60 0.01 16.02
C GLY A 896 -29.22 -1.46 15.97
N SER A 897 -29.87 -2.23 15.09
CA SER A 897 -29.59 -3.64 14.84
C SER A 897 -30.29 -4.12 13.58
N ALA A 898 -29.69 -5.11 12.91
CA ALA A 898 -30.23 -5.92 11.81
C ALA A 898 -30.39 -5.26 10.41
N SER A 899 -29.51 -5.68 9.50
CA SER A 899 -29.86 -6.00 8.10
C SER A 899 -30.66 -7.33 8.08
N PRO A 900 -31.40 -7.74 7.01
CA PRO A 900 -30.85 -7.91 5.66
C PRO A 900 -31.79 -7.61 4.45
N ARG A 901 -31.22 -7.69 3.23
CA ARG A 901 -31.81 -8.05 1.90
C ARG A 901 -33.34 -7.93 1.74
N THR A 902 -33.88 -7.19 0.77
CA THR A 902 -33.97 -7.56 -0.67
C THR A 902 -34.57 -6.40 -1.51
N GLY A 903 -34.56 -6.52 -2.85
CA GLY A 903 -35.65 -5.96 -3.68
C GLY A 903 -35.27 -4.90 -4.72
N LEU A 904 -35.39 -5.27 -6.00
CA LEU A 904 -35.40 -4.38 -7.17
C LEU A 904 -36.64 -3.46 -7.16
N GLN A 905 -36.54 -2.24 -7.71
CA GLN A 905 -37.18 -1.90 -9.00
C GLN A 905 -36.92 -0.46 -9.47
N ASP A 906 -37.06 -0.25 -10.78
CA ASP A 906 -36.71 0.93 -11.55
C ASP A 906 -37.80 2.03 -11.54
N ARG A 907 -37.41 3.31 -11.67
CA ARG A 907 -37.97 4.23 -12.69
C ARG A 907 -37.28 5.60 -12.84
N GLU A 908 -36.56 5.72 -13.94
CA GLU A 908 -36.67 6.75 -15.01
C GLU A 908 -37.31 8.15 -14.79
N VAL A 909 -36.57 9.15 -15.30
CA VAL A 909 -37.01 10.30 -16.14
C VAL A 909 -37.83 11.46 -15.51
N ALA A 910 -37.13 12.58 -15.27
CA ALA A 910 -37.30 13.91 -15.91
C ALA A 910 -36.31 14.88 -15.23
N ASP A 911 -35.34 15.56 -15.87
CA ASP A 911 -35.28 16.30 -17.14
C ASP A 911 -35.96 17.69 -17.12
N GLN A 912 -35.19 18.71 -16.71
CA GLN A 912 -35.09 20.03 -17.38
C GLN A 912 -34.13 21.01 -16.68
N LEU A 913 -33.19 21.56 -17.45
CA LEU A 913 -32.60 22.89 -17.23
C LEU A 913 -33.54 23.96 -17.85
N PRO A 914 -33.43 25.24 -17.47
CA PRO A 914 -32.55 26.12 -18.25
C PRO A 914 -31.73 27.11 -17.40
N ALA A 915 -30.79 27.78 -18.06
CA ALA A 915 -29.88 28.79 -17.49
C ALA A 915 -30.37 30.24 -17.74
N VAL A 916 -29.42 31.20 -17.81
CA VAL A 916 -29.59 32.68 -17.93
C VAL A 916 -29.94 33.35 -16.58
N GLY A 917 -29.25 34.41 -16.13
CA GLY A 917 -28.04 35.06 -16.66
C GLY A 917 -27.67 36.32 -15.85
N GLY A 918 -26.43 36.80 -15.94
CA GLY A 918 -26.05 38.16 -15.48
C GLY A 918 -26.25 39.21 -16.58
N PRO A 919 -25.56 40.37 -16.57
CA PRO A 919 -24.64 40.93 -15.55
C PRO A 919 -24.95 42.43 -15.22
N VAL A 920 -23.92 43.28 -15.03
CA VAL A 920 -23.90 44.78 -15.11
C VAL A 920 -23.81 45.62 -13.80
N LYS A 921 -22.54 45.89 -13.40
CA LYS A 921 -21.88 47.22 -13.22
C LYS A 921 -22.19 48.23 -12.08
N ASP A 922 -21.07 48.63 -11.48
CA ASP A 922 -20.54 50.01 -11.26
C ASP A 922 -21.01 50.94 -10.11
N SER A 923 -19.96 51.52 -9.50
CA SER A 923 -19.79 52.94 -9.09
C SER A 923 -19.83 53.34 -7.59
N ASN A 924 -18.61 53.55 -7.07
CA ASN A 924 -18.14 54.67 -6.24
C ASN A 924 -19.17 55.59 -5.53
N SER A 925 -18.96 55.79 -4.23
CA SER A 925 -18.55 57.12 -3.73
C SER A 925 -17.95 57.03 -2.32
N ALA A 926 -17.17 58.05 -1.94
CA ALA A 926 -16.61 58.19 -0.60
C ALA A 926 -16.76 59.63 -0.11
N ALA A 927 -17.21 59.84 1.12
CA ALA A 927 -17.04 61.10 1.84
C ALA A 927 -17.14 60.93 3.35
N ARG A 928 -16.31 61.71 4.06
CA ARG A 928 -16.27 61.84 5.52
C ARG A 928 -17.54 62.54 6.04
N LEU A 929 -17.91 62.27 7.29
CA LEU A 929 -18.27 63.34 8.22
C LEU A 929 -17.77 63.01 9.64
N SER A 930 -17.52 64.05 10.42
CA SER A 930 -16.88 63.96 11.74
C SER A 930 -17.51 64.97 12.70
N THR A 931 -17.87 64.53 13.91
CA THR A 931 -18.28 65.41 15.01
C THR A 931 -17.67 64.94 16.32
N SER A 932 -16.86 65.81 16.93
CA SER A 932 -16.26 65.67 18.25
C SER A 932 -17.10 66.35 19.33
N VAL A 933 -17.10 65.81 20.56
CA VAL A 933 -17.44 66.56 21.78
C VAL A 933 -16.32 66.37 22.81
N SER A 934 -16.03 67.41 23.59
CA SER A 934 -14.74 67.65 24.25
C SER A 934 -14.70 67.35 25.76
N LEU A 935 -13.47 67.14 26.26
CA LEU A 935 -13.08 67.24 27.68
C LEU A 935 -13.42 68.61 28.30
N PRO A 936 -13.53 68.72 29.64
CA PRO A 936 -12.40 69.11 30.51
C PRO A 936 -11.96 67.98 31.49
N ARG A 937 -10.73 67.86 32.06
CA ARG A 937 -9.80 68.80 32.74
C ARG A 937 -10.41 69.40 34.04
N LEU A 938 -9.71 69.71 35.14
CA LEU A 938 -8.35 69.50 35.72
C LEU A 938 -8.51 69.84 37.25
N SER A 939 -7.60 69.60 38.21
CA SER A 939 -6.22 69.04 38.29
C SER A 939 -5.95 68.61 39.75
N GLY A 940 -4.92 67.79 40.00
CA GLY A 940 -4.42 67.45 41.35
C GLY A 940 -3.13 66.65 41.30
#